data_AF-A0A672G8C7-F1
#
_entry.id   AF-A0A672G8C7-F1
#
_cell.length_a   1.000
_cell.length_b   1.000
_cell.length_c   1.000
_cell.angle_alpha   90.00
_cell.angle_beta   90.00
_cell.angle_gamma   90.00
#
_symmetry.space_group_name_H-M   'P 1'
#
loop_
_entity.id
_entity.type
_entity.pdbx_description
1 polymer ?
#
loop_
_entity_poly.entity_id
_entity_poly.type
_entity_poly.pdbx_seq_one_letter_code
_entity_poly.pdbx_strand_id
1 'polypeptide(L)'
;LRRAKTVKNNVSLNVELTAEQWKKKWEKEKDKNKTLKNTVTWLEAELNRWRNGEHVPVEERFDKEKASAEVQALDGAPGDKPAPKPELSGLPGVTLTPVDQGKYGEEMSKLYKELDDKDEEINQQSQMVEQLKQQMLDQEELLNSSRRDHDTLQKELNRLLAENEASKEEVKEVLQALEELAVNYDQKSQEVEDKTRQFEALSEELNEKSSSLASIDSELQKLKEMTNHQKKRVTEMMSSLLKDLAEIGLAVGSNDIKQQDGSGLIDEDFTAARLYISKMKSEVKTLVKRSKGLEAAQADGSRRLDDTQRELTACQLRISQFEAKIKSLTENVQNAEQKKRQLEENLDSLNEEIVRIRAQERVNTMEKDSEIQSANEVKEAVEKQILSHREAHQKQISSLRDELDNKEKAITELQDLNQKVVLEQETLRLEHEKLRAAEQEKSRQLQELTAMQDRREQARQDLKGLEETVARELQTLHSLRRLFVQDLATRVKKNSQLDSDEADGSAAQKRKICFLESNLEELTKVHKQLVRDNADLRCEIPKLEKRLRATAERVKALETALKEAKENAARDRKRYQQEVDRIKDAAIKPKNMGRRGSAQIGRSCGRDGGSASASTAPTSSRTTSTEAREEERRRP
;
A
#
# COMPACT_ATOMS: atom_id res chain seq x y z
N LEU A 1 -1.58 47.68 33.99
CA LEU A 1 -2.34 48.48 34.97
C LEU A 1 -3.79 48.59 34.53
N ARG A 2 -4.70 47.89 35.23
CA ARG A 2 -6.15 47.95 35.03
C ARG A 2 -6.64 49.38 35.30
N ARG A 3 -7.15 50.10 34.29
CA ARG A 3 -8.03 51.26 34.54
C ARG A 3 -9.47 50.75 34.60
N ALA A 4 -9.93 50.44 35.80
CA ALA A 4 -11.34 50.21 36.05
C ALA A 4 -12.11 51.49 35.67
N LYS A 5 -13.14 51.35 34.83
CA LYS A 5 -14.05 52.46 34.50
C LYS A 5 -15.00 52.66 35.68
N THR A 6 -14.87 53.78 36.38
CA THR A 6 -15.86 54.24 37.36
C THR A 6 -17.12 54.65 36.62
N VAL A 7 -18.16 53.81 36.63
CA VAL A 7 -19.48 54.16 36.11
C VAL A 7 -20.15 55.07 37.14
N LYS A 8 -20.19 56.38 36.88
CA LYS A 8 -21.04 57.30 37.62
C LYS A 8 -22.48 57.08 37.15
N ASN A 9 -23.28 56.42 37.98
CA ASN A 9 -24.71 56.27 37.73
C ASN A 9 -25.38 57.62 37.99
N ASN A 10 -25.78 58.32 36.93
CA ASN A 10 -26.46 59.60 37.02
C ASN A 10 -27.97 59.31 37.07
N VAL A 11 -28.56 59.31 38.26
CA VAL A 11 -30.00 59.13 38.44
C VAL A 11 -30.70 60.40 37.97
N SER A 12 -31.30 60.35 36.79
CA SER A 12 -32.23 61.38 36.31
C SER A 12 -33.65 61.03 36.75
N LEU A 13 -34.37 62.00 37.32
CA LEU A 13 -35.81 61.87 37.60
C LEU A 13 -36.55 61.45 36.32
N ASN A 14 -37.35 60.38 36.39
CA ASN A 14 -38.26 60.01 35.31
C ASN A 14 -39.26 61.15 35.12
N VAL A 15 -39.07 61.93 34.07
CA VAL A 15 -40.04 62.94 33.65
C VAL A 15 -41.14 62.21 32.89
N GLU A 16 -42.35 62.17 33.45
CA GLU A 16 -43.53 61.68 32.74
C GLU A 16 -43.83 62.63 31.58
N LEU A 17 -43.58 62.15 30.37
CA LEU A 17 -43.83 62.89 29.13
C LEU A 17 -45.14 62.38 28.54
N THR A 18 -46.01 63.30 28.13
CA THR A 18 -47.17 62.91 27.31
C THR A 18 -46.70 62.27 26.00
N ALA A 19 -47.52 61.40 25.40
CA ALA A 19 -47.18 60.69 24.17
C ALA A 19 -46.70 61.62 23.04
N GLU A 20 -47.28 62.83 22.94
CA GLU A 20 -46.86 63.85 21.97
C GLU A 20 -45.49 64.46 22.29
N GLN A 21 -45.20 64.71 23.57
CA GLN A 21 -43.89 65.20 24.02
C GLN A 21 -42.80 64.15 23.83
N TRP A 22 -43.11 62.87 24.07
CA TRP A 22 -42.18 61.77 23.83
C TRP A 22 -41.90 61.59 22.34
N LYS A 23 -42.94 61.61 21.49
CA LYS A 23 -42.79 61.55 20.03
C LYS A 23 -41.92 62.70 19.51
N LYS A 24 -42.12 63.93 20.01
CA LYS A 24 -41.33 65.10 19.62
C LYS A 24 -39.88 65.01 20.08
N LYS A 25 -39.61 64.49 21.28
CA LYS A 25 -38.24 64.23 21.77
C LYS A 25 -37.57 63.10 20.98
N TRP A 26 -38.29 62.03 20.66
CA TRP A 26 -37.78 60.91 19.89
C TRP A 26 -37.44 61.30 18.45
N GLU A 27 -38.30 62.04 17.75
CA GLU A 27 -37.97 62.52 16.39
C GLU A 27 -36.73 63.44 16.40
N LYS A 28 -36.62 64.34 17.38
CA LYS A 28 -35.40 65.16 17.56
C LYS A 28 -34.15 64.31 17.78
N GLU A 29 -34.23 63.31 18.66
CA GLU A 29 -33.09 62.45 18.97
C GLU A 29 -32.72 61.53 17.79
N LYS A 30 -33.73 61.07 17.05
CA LYS A 30 -33.55 60.31 15.81
C LYS A 30 -32.88 61.14 14.72
N ASP A 31 -33.27 62.40 14.55
CA ASP A 31 -32.62 63.31 13.60
C ASP A 31 -31.18 63.63 14.01
N LYS A 32 -30.92 63.87 15.31
CA LYS A 32 -29.55 64.01 15.85
C LYS A 32 -28.71 62.76 15.58
N ASN A 33 -29.27 61.57 15.83
CA ASN A 33 -28.57 60.30 15.63
C ASN A 33 -28.31 60.05 14.13
N LYS A 34 -29.22 60.44 13.25
CA LYS A 34 -29.02 60.40 11.79
C LYS A 34 -27.85 61.30 11.36
N THR A 35 -27.78 62.55 11.85
CA THR A 35 -26.66 63.46 11.57
C THR A 35 -25.33 62.91 12.12
N LEU A 36 -25.32 62.35 13.32
CA LEU A 36 -24.12 61.74 13.90
C LEU A 36 -23.66 60.50 13.11
N LYS A 37 -24.58 59.65 12.65
CA LYS A 37 -24.24 58.50 11.80
C LYS A 37 -23.61 58.93 10.48
N ASN A 38 -24.17 59.96 9.83
CA ASN A 38 -23.60 60.51 8.59
C ASN A 38 -22.17 61.03 8.81
N THR A 39 -21.95 61.74 9.91
CA THR A 39 -20.61 62.19 10.33
C THR A 39 -19.63 61.03 10.55
N VAL A 40 -20.07 59.95 11.22
CA VAL A 40 -19.24 58.76 11.42
C VAL A 40 -18.88 58.09 10.09
N THR A 41 -19.86 57.89 9.20
CA THR A 41 -19.60 57.28 7.90
C THR A 41 -18.62 58.09 7.05
N TRP A 42 -18.71 59.42 7.13
CA TRP A 42 -17.81 60.32 6.43
C TRP A 42 -16.38 60.21 6.99
N LEU A 43 -16.23 60.19 8.33
CA LEU A 43 -14.93 60.00 8.99
C LEU A 43 -14.32 58.62 8.70
N GLU A 44 -15.14 57.57 8.64
CA GLU A 44 -14.69 56.22 8.28
C GLU A 44 -14.18 56.15 6.84
N ALA A 45 -14.85 56.84 5.91
CA ALA A 45 -14.40 56.96 4.52
C ALA A 45 -13.06 57.70 4.41
N GLU A 46 -12.90 58.83 5.11
CA GLU A 46 -11.63 59.55 5.16
C GLU A 46 -10.51 58.68 5.76
N LEU A 47 -10.79 58.00 6.87
CA LEU A 47 -9.83 57.14 7.57
C LEU A 47 -9.40 55.93 6.72
N ASN A 48 -10.32 55.36 5.93
CA ASN A 48 -10.01 54.30 4.97
C ASN A 48 -9.10 54.79 3.84
N ARG A 49 -9.31 56.01 3.32
CA ARG A 49 -8.39 56.61 2.32
C ARG A 49 -6.99 56.79 2.90
N TRP A 50 -6.88 57.26 4.15
CA TRP A 50 -5.59 57.40 4.83
C TRP A 50 -4.89 56.05 5.06
N ARG A 51 -5.65 55.00 5.43
CA ARG A 51 -5.13 53.64 5.57
C ARG A 51 -4.67 53.01 4.25
N ASN A 52 -5.27 53.41 3.13
CA ASN A 52 -4.89 52.98 1.79
C ASN A 52 -3.71 53.80 1.21
N GLY A 53 -3.14 54.73 1.96
CA GLY A 53 -1.95 55.50 1.57
C GLY A 53 -2.23 56.74 0.72
N GLU A 54 -3.50 57.13 0.55
CA GLU A 54 -3.89 58.38 -0.13
C GLU A 54 -3.81 59.59 0.82
N HIS A 55 -3.30 60.72 0.34
CA HIS A 55 -3.28 61.98 1.11
C HIS A 55 -4.50 62.84 0.79
N VAL A 56 -5.40 63.04 1.77
CA VAL A 56 -6.63 63.83 1.59
C VAL A 56 -6.33 65.35 1.66
N PRO A 57 -6.67 66.14 0.61
CA PRO A 57 -6.51 67.60 0.57
C PRO A 57 -7.26 68.31 1.70
N VAL A 58 -6.75 69.46 2.19
CA VAL A 58 -7.27 70.14 3.39
C VAL A 58 -8.72 70.61 3.23
N GLU A 59 -9.13 70.89 1.99
CA GLU A 59 -10.49 71.28 1.61
C GLU A 59 -11.50 70.12 1.67
N GLU A 60 -11.01 68.87 1.61
CA GLU A 60 -11.82 67.64 1.67
C GLU A 60 -11.79 66.96 3.05
N ARG A 61 -11.10 67.54 4.04
CA ARG A 61 -11.00 66.97 5.40
C ARG A 61 -12.23 67.27 6.23
N PHE A 62 -12.47 66.44 7.25
CA PHE A 62 -13.63 66.62 8.12
C PHE A 62 -13.61 67.99 8.78
N ASP A 63 -14.59 68.84 8.45
CA ASP A 63 -14.77 70.13 9.12
C ASP A 63 -15.51 69.93 10.45
N LYS A 64 -14.71 69.77 11.50
CA LYS A 64 -15.17 69.55 12.88
C LYS A 64 -16.03 70.71 13.40
N GLU A 65 -15.80 71.93 12.94
CA GLU A 65 -16.55 73.12 13.39
C GLU A 65 -17.95 73.14 12.77
N LYS A 66 -18.05 72.84 11.47
CA LYS A 66 -19.33 72.77 10.75
C LYS A 66 -20.25 71.68 11.29
N ALA A 67 -19.72 70.47 11.53
CA ALA A 67 -20.50 69.37 12.08
C ALA A 67 -20.95 69.60 13.54
N SER A 68 -20.14 70.27 14.35
CA SER A 68 -20.52 70.65 15.72
C SER A 68 -21.60 71.74 15.73
N ALA A 69 -21.57 72.68 14.79
CA ALA A 69 -22.59 73.71 14.66
C ALA A 69 -23.95 73.13 14.23
N GLU A 70 -23.95 72.13 13.35
CA GLU A 70 -25.17 71.46 12.87
C GLU A 70 -25.86 70.63 13.98
N VAL A 71 -25.10 69.99 14.86
CA VAL A 71 -25.62 69.28 16.03
C VAL A 71 -26.13 70.25 17.11
N GLN A 72 -25.48 71.39 17.32
CA GLN A 72 -25.93 72.42 18.27
C GLN A 72 -27.18 73.17 17.79
N ALA A 73 -27.33 73.40 16.48
CA ALA A 73 -28.52 74.02 15.90
C ALA A 73 -29.80 73.18 16.16
N LEU A 74 -29.68 71.86 16.31
CA LEU A 74 -30.78 70.97 16.66
C LEU A 74 -31.17 71.01 18.15
N ASP A 75 -30.33 71.59 19.01
CA ASP A 75 -30.55 71.69 20.46
C ASP A 75 -31.15 73.05 20.89
N GLY A 76 -31.05 74.08 20.04
CA GLY A 76 -31.36 75.48 20.36
C GLY A 76 -32.78 75.99 20.05
N ALA A 77 -33.84 75.22 20.27
CA ALA A 77 -35.23 75.70 20.09
C ALA A 77 -36.01 75.77 21.43
N PRO A 78 -36.59 76.94 21.82
CA PRO A 78 -37.15 77.16 23.15
C PRO A 78 -38.50 76.44 23.31
N GLY A 79 -38.55 75.46 24.21
CA GLY A 79 -39.77 74.69 24.46
C GLY A 79 -39.92 74.10 25.86
N ASP A 80 -39.07 74.48 26.82
CA ASP A 80 -39.25 74.15 28.24
C ASP A 80 -39.60 75.43 29.01
N LYS A 81 -40.89 75.75 29.04
CA LYS A 81 -41.47 76.53 30.14
C LYS A 81 -42.34 75.56 30.94
N PRO A 82 -42.09 75.37 32.26
CA PRO A 82 -42.99 74.59 33.09
C PRO A 82 -44.33 75.31 33.19
N ALA A 83 -45.41 74.54 33.08
CA ALA A 83 -46.78 75.04 33.25
C ALA A 83 -46.97 75.64 34.67
N PRO A 84 -47.85 76.66 34.83
CA PRO A 84 -48.09 77.27 36.13
C PRO A 84 -48.80 76.29 37.07
N LYS A 85 -48.40 76.27 38.33
CA LYS A 85 -49.14 75.61 39.43
C LYS A 85 -50.48 76.34 39.62
N PRO A 86 -51.61 75.63 39.87
CA PRO A 86 -52.83 76.30 40.26
C PRO A 86 -52.69 76.79 41.71
N GLU A 87 -52.77 78.11 41.89
CA GLU A 87 -52.97 78.75 43.19
C GLU A 87 -54.41 78.46 43.66
N LEU A 88 -54.57 77.73 44.76
CA LEU A 88 -55.82 77.68 45.51
C LEU A 88 -55.97 79.01 46.26
N SER A 89 -56.65 79.95 45.60
CA SER A 89 -57.18 81.16 46.22
C SER A 89 -58.23 80.77 47.25
N GLY A 90 -58.04 81.24 48.49
CA GLY A 90 -59.01 81.09 49.57
C GLY A 90 -60.27 81.91 49.31
N LEU A 91 -61.41 81.39 49.75
CA LEU A 91 -62.59 82.20 50.02
C LEU A 91 -63.10 81.95 51.45
N PRO A 92 -63.50 83.01 52.17
CA PRO A 92 -63.94 82.96 53.56
C PRO A 92 -65.39 82.48 53.67
N GLY A 93 -65.75 82.05 54.89
CA GLY A 93 -67.04 81.47 55.25
C GLY A 93 -68.26 82.11 54.58
N VAL A 94 -68.94 81.28 53.80
CA VAL A 94 -70.33 81.48 53.39
C VAL A 94 -71.19 80.63 54.32
N THR A 95 -72.10 81.26 55.05
CA THR A 95 -73.17 80.59 55.78
C THR A 95 -74.07 79.87 54.78
N LEU A 96 -73.88 78.56 54.64
CA LEU A 96 -74.63 77.70 53.73
C LEU A 96 -76.08 77.56 54.20
N THR A 97 -77.03 77.74 53.28
CA THR A 97 -78.43 77.37 53.55
C THR A 97 -78.57 75.83 53.54
N PRO A 98 -79.57 75.23 54.21
CA PRO A 98 -79.74 73.77 54.30
C PRO A 98 -79.81 73.05 52.93
N VAL A 99 -80.22 73.78 51.89
CA VAL A 99 -80.32 73.29 50.51
C VAL A 99 -78.95 73.21 49.82
N ASP A 100 -78.02 74.09 50.17
CA ASP A 100 -76.67 74.09 49.60
C ASP A 100 -75.81 73.00 50.27
N GLN A 101 -75.98 72.75 51.57
CA GLN A 101 -75.30 71.65 52.29
C GLN A 101 -75.67 70.26 51.74
N GLY A 102 -76.93 70.06 51.32
CA GLY A 102 -77.36 68.80 50.69
C GLY A 102 -76.70 68.56 49.33
N LYS A 103 -76.62 69.60 48.48
CA LYS A 103 -75.95 69.51 47.17
C LYS A 103 -74.45 69.28 47.29
N TYR A 104 -73.78 69.96 48.22
CA TYR A 104 -72.35 69.72 48.50
C TYR A 104 -72.11 68.31 49.08
N GLY A 105 -73.03 67.78 49.89
CA GLY A 105 -72.95 66.40 50.40
C GLY A 105 -73.14 65.34 49.31
N GLU A 106 -74.04 65.59 48.35
CA GLU A 106 -74.24 64.74 47.17
C GLU A 106 -73.04 64.79 46.21
N GLU A 107 -72.47 65.97 45.96
CA GLU A 107 -71.24 66.12 45.17
C GLU A 107 -70.04 65.44 45.84
N MET A 108 -69.93 65.55 47.17
CA MET A 108 -68.88 64.86 47.92
C MET A 108 -69.03 63.33 47.85
N SER A 109 -70.25 62.80 47.97
CA SER A 109 -70.49 61.36 47.79
C SER A 109 -70.19 60.88 46.36
N LYS A 110 -70.44 61.70 45.35
CA LYS A 110 -70.05 61.38 43.96
C LYS A 110 -68.54 61.35 43.79
N LEU A 111 -67.82 62.34 44.33
CA LEU A 111 -66.36 62.36 44.28
C LEU A 111 -65.72 61.18 45.01
N TYR A 112 -66.24 60.78 46.17
CA TYR A 112 -65.76 59.57 46.85
C TYR A 112 -66.02 58.30 46.03
N LYS A 113 -67.19 58.19 45.41
CA LYS A 113 -67.48 57.06 44.52
C LYS A 113 -66.60 57.03 43.28
N GLU A 114 -66.35 58.18 42.66
CA GLU A 114 -65.42 58.29 41.53
C GLU A 114 -63.98 57.92 41.94
N LEU A 115 -63.57 58.24 43.16
CA LEU A 115 -62.27 57.83 43.69
C LEU A 115 -62.20 56.31 43.89
N ASP A 116 -63.23 55.70 44.48
CA ASP A 116 -63.33 54.25 44.64
C ASP A 116 -63.32 53.52 43.27
N ASP A 117 -64.08 54.03 42.29
CA ASP A 117 -64.11 53.49 40.92
C ASP A 117 -62.73 53.61 40.24
N LYS A 118 -62.01 54.72 40.49
CA LYS A 118 -60.65 54.93 39.98
C LYS A 118 -59.62 54.03 40.66
N ASP A 119 -59.74 53.80 41.96
CA ASP A 119 -58.87 52.87 42.68
C ASP A 119 -59.10 51.42 42.24
N GLU A 120 -60.36 51.03 41.96
CA GLU A 120 -60.70 49.73 41.38
C GLU A 120 -60.12 49.58 39.96
N GLU A 121 -60.19 50.64 39.13
CA GLU A 121 -59.59 50.66 37.79
C GLU A 121 -58.05 50.54 37.87
N ILE A 122 -57.40 51.26 38.79
CA ILE A 122 -55.96 51.15 39.05
C ILE A 122 -55.59 49.75 39.51
N ASN A 123 -56.40 49.13 40.37
CA ASN A 123 -56.17 47.77 40.85
C ASN A 123 -56.30 46.75 39.70
N GLN A 124 -57.31 46.89 38.83
CA GLN A 124 -57.48 46.06 37.64
C GLN A 124 -56.31 46.22 36.65
N GLN A 125 -55.89 47.46 36.39
CA GLN A 125 -54.72 47.73 35.54
C GLN A 125 -53.43 47.16 36.15
N SER A 126 -53.26 47.27 37.47
CA SER A 126 -52.09 46.72 38.18
C SER A 126 -52.05 45.19 38.08
N GLN A 127 -53.19 44.52 38.24
CA GLN A 127 -53.30 43.07 38.05
C GLN A 127 -53.01 42.64 36.62
N MET A 128 -53.52 43.38 35.63
CA MET A 128 -53.24 43.12 34.22
C MET A 128 -51.76 43.30 33.88
N VAL A 129 -51.12 44.35 34.41
CA VAL A 129 -49.68 44.58 34.24
C VAL A 129 -48.86 43.44 34.86
N GLU A 130 -49.24 42.95 36.04
CA GLU A 130 -48.52 41.85 36.68
C GLU A 130 -48.68 40.53 35.92
N GLN A 131 -49.86 40.25 35.37
CA GLN A 131 -50.08 39.11 34.47
C GLN A 131 -49.21 39.20 33.21
N LEU A 132 -49.13 40.38 32.58
CA LEU A 132 -48.29 40.60 31.41
C LEU A 132 -46.80 40.46 31.74
N LYS A 133 -46.35 40.92 32.91
CA LYS A 133 -44.97 40.67 33.37
C LYS A 133 -44.68 39.19 33.55
N GLN A 134 -45.60 38.44 34.15
CA GLN A 134 -45.42 37.00 34.31
C GLN A 134 -45.33 36.30 32.93
N GLN A 135 -46.19 36.67 31.98
CA GLN A 135 -46.10 36.15 30.61
C GLN A 135 -44.76 36.47 29.93
N MET A 136 -44.23 37.68 30.13
CA MET A 136 -42.91 38.06 29.62
C MET A 136 -41.79 37.22 30.24
N LEU A 137 -41.84 36.97 31.55
CA LEU A 137 -40.86 36.13 32.24
C LEU A 137 -40.90 34.67 31.75
N ASP A 138 -42.10 34.11 31.59
CA ASP A 138 -42.27 32.74 31.08
C ASP A 138 -41.73 32.60 29.65
N GLN A 139 -41.96 33.62 28.80
CA GLN A 139 -41.38 33.68 27.45
C GLN A 139 -39.85 33.79 27.47
N GLU A 140 -39.28 34.59 28.36
CA GLU A 140 -37.83 34.73 28.50
C GLU A 140 -37.19 33.44 29.02
N GLU A 141 -37.84 32.73 29.95
CA GLU A 141 -37.39 31.41 30.41
C GLU A 141 -37.41 30.37 29.29
N LEU A 142 -38.47 30.36 28.46
CA LEU A 142 -38.57 29.48 27.29
C LEU A 142 -37.49 29.77 26.23
N LEU A 143 -37.20 31.06 25.98
CA LEU A 143 -36.10 31.44 25.08
C LEU A 143 -34.75 31.00 25.65
N ASN A 144 -34.55 31.15 26.96
CA ASN A 144 -33.34 30.70 27.63
C ASN A 144 -33.20 29.17 27.63
N SER A 145 -34.29 28.42 27.80
CA SER A 145 -34.27 26.95 27.70
C SER A 145 -33.94 26.52 26.26
N SER A 146 -34.59 27.12 25.26
CA SER A 146 -34.34 26.83 23.84
C SER A 146 -32.88 27.11 23.44
N ARG A 147 -32.29 28.20 23.94
CA ARG A 147 -30.86 28.49 23.72
C ARG A 147 -29.93 27.43 24.34
N ARG A 148 -30.21 26.98 25.56
CA ARG A 148 -29.43 25.91 26.21
C ARG A 148 -29.55 24.58 25.47
N ASP A 149 -30.73 24.26 24.97
CA ASP A 149 -30.96 23.06 24.17
C ASP A 149 -30.19 23.15 22.84
N HIS A 150 -30.21 24.32 22.18
CA HIS A 150 -29.43 24.56 20.97
C HIS A 150 -27.91 24.41 21.22
N ASP A 151 -27.39 24.99 22.31
CA ASP A 151 -25.98 24.83 22.69
C ASP A 151 -25.61 23.37 22.99
N THR A 152 -26.53 22.61 23.59
CA THR A 152 -26.34 21.18 23.87
C THR A 152 -26.32 20.38 22.57
N LEU A 153 -27.28 20.61 21.68
CA LEU A 153 -27.33 19.97 20.35
C LEU A 153 -26.08 20.31 19.52
N GLN A 154 -25.61 21.56 19.57
CA GLN A 154 -24.39 21.96 18.86
C GLN A 154 -23.14 21.22 19.39
N LYS A 155 -23.04 21.01 20.70
CA LYS A 155 -21.97 20.21 21.31
C LYS A 155 -22.05 18.75 20.89
N GLU A 156 -23.24 18.17 20.87
CA GLU A 156 -23.45 16.79 20.42
C GLU A 156 -23.11 16.63 18.94
N LEU A 157 -23.51 17.57 18.09
CA LEU A 157 -23.16 17.59 16.68
C LEU A 157 -21.63 17.64 16.49
N ASN A 158 -20.94 18.53 17.20
CA ASN A 158 -19.48 18.62 17.13
C ASN A 158 -18.80 17.33 17.64
N ARG A 159 -19.34 16.70 18.69
CA ARG A 159 -18.86 15.42 19.20
C ARG A 159 -19.01 14.31 18.17
N LEU A 160 -20.18 14.21 17.52
CA LEU A 160 -20.45 13.22 16.48
C LEU A 160 -19.57 13.43 15.26
N LEU A 161 -19.30 14.68 14.86
CA LEU A 161 -18.36 14.98 13.78
C LEU A 161 -16.94 14.53 14.11
N ALA A 162 -16.47 14.77 15.34
CA ALA A 162 -15.15 14.31 15.77
C ALA A 162 -15.06 12.78 15.82
N GLU A 163 -16.10 12.10 16.29
CA GLU A 163 -16.19 10.64 16.30
C GLU A 163 -16.22 10.06 14.88
N ASN A 164 -16.90 10.73 13.95
CA ASN A 164 -16.94 10.35 12.54
C ASN A 164 -15.55 10.47 11.88
N GLU A 165 -14.83 11.58 12.10
CA GLU A 165 -13.47 11.74 11.58
C GLU A 165 -12.49 10.74 12.21
N ALA A 166 -12.60 10.45 13.50
CA ALA A 166 -11.80 9.41 14.14
C ALA A 166 -12.07 8.03 13.51
N SER A 167 -13.34 7.67 13.31
CA SER A 167 -13.72 6.42 12.66
C SER A 167 -13.24 6.33 11.20
N LYS A 168 -13.24 7.44 10.45
CA LYS A 168 -12.67 7.47 9.09
C LYS A 168 -11.17 7.15 9.09
N GLU A 169 -10.42 7.70 10.06
CA GLU A 169 -8.98 7.42 10.15
C GLU A 169 -8.73 5.96 10.55
N GLU A 170 -9.51 5.40 11.49
CA GLU A 170 -9.44 3.96 11.82
C GLU A 170 -9.73 3.08 10.60
N VAL A 171 -10.75 3.42 9.80
CA VAL A 171 -11.06 2.67 8.56
C VAL A 171 -9.90 2.76 7.56
N LYS A 172 -9.27 3.93 7.44
CA LYS A 172 -8.12 4.13 6.57
C LYS A 172 -6.90 3.31 7.02
N GLU A 173 -6.62 3.25 8.31
CA GLU A 173 -5.58 2.38 8.87
C GLU A 173 -5.87 0.89 8.61
N VAL A 174 -7.14 0.47 8.77
CA VAL A 174 -7.56 -0.92 8.48
C VAL A 174 -7.40 -1.24 6.99
N LEU A 175 -7.77 -0.32 6.09
CA LEU A 175 -7.58 -0.50 4.65
C LEU A 175 -6.09 -0.63 4.29
N GLN A 176 -5.23 0.23 4.85
CA GLN A 176 -3.79 0.13 4.65
C GLN A 176 -3.24 -1.21 5.17
N ALA A 177 -3.67 -1.66 6.36
CA ALA A 177 -3.26 -2.95 6.90
C ALA A 177 -3.73 -4.12 6.02
N LEU A 178 -4.91 -4.02 5.39
CA LEU A 178 -5.42 -5.02 4.45
C LEU A 178 -4.63 -5.02 3.13
N GLU A 179 -4.22 -3.85 2.63
CA GLU A 179 -3.33 -3.73 1.47
C GLU A 179 -1.97 -4.38 1.74
N GLU A 180 -1.36 -4.10 2.91
CA GLU A 180 -0.11 -4.74 3.32
C GLU A 180 -0.26 -6.26 3.45
N LEU A 181 -1.39 -6.73 3.99
CA LEU A 181 -1.67 -8.16 4.09
C LEU A 181 -1.83 -8.81 2.71
N ALA A 182 -2.50 -8.13 1.78
CA ALA A 182 -2.69 -8.61 0.41
C ALA A 182 -1.35 -8.78 -0.31
N VAL A 183 -0.45 -7.79 -0.19
CA VAL A 183 0.91 -7.88 -0.73
C VAL A 183 1.71 -9.01 -0.07
N ASN A 184 1.56 -9.19 1.25
CA ASN A 184 2.22 -10.30 1.95
C ASN A 184 1.74 -11.68 1.47
N TYR A 185 0.43 -11.82 1.25
CA TYR A 185 -0.15 -13.06 0.71
C TYR A 185 0.31 -13.34 -0.72
N ASP A 186 0.36 -12.33 -1.57
CA ASP A 186 0.85 -12.46 -2.95
C ASP A 186 2.31 -12.92 -2.97
N GLN A 187 3.17 -12.29 -2.15
CA GLN A 187 4.55 -12.70 -1.98
C GLN A 187 4.69 -14.14 -1.45
N LYS A 188 3.88 -14.53 -0.45
CA LYS A 188 3.87 -15.90 0.07
C LYS A 188 3.38 -16.91 -0.96
N SER A 189 2.42 -16.54 -1.81
CA SER A 189 1.95 -17.37 -2.91
C SER A 189 3.07 -17.62 -3.91
N GLN A 190 3.79 -16.56 -4.31
CA GLN A 190 4.93 -16.66 -5.21
C GLN A 190 6.05 -17.55 -4.62
N GLU A 191 6.38 -17.39 -3.33
CA GLU A 191 7.36 -18.25 -2.66
C GLU A 191 6.96 -19.73 -2.69
N VAL A 192 5.68 -20.04 -2.53
CA VAL A 192 5.15 -21.40 -2.60
C VAL A 192 5.24 -21.96 -4.02
N GLU A 193 4.91 -21.17 -5.04
CA GLU A 193 5.09 -21.58 -6.44
C GLU A 193 6.55 -21.87 -6.78
N ASP A 194 7.47 -21.00 -6.36
CA ASP A 194 8.90 -21.20 -6.61
C ASP A 194 9.45 -22.43 -5.89
N LYS A 195 8.98 -22.69 -4.66
CA LYS A 195 9.31 -23.92 -3.95
C LYS A 195 8.72 -25.14 -4.64
N THR A 196 7.53 -25.05 -5.19
CA THR A 196 6.89 -26.15 -5.94
C THR A 196 7.68 -26.47 -7.20
N ARG A 197 8.08 -25.46 -7.98
CA ARG A 197 8.95 -25.64 -9.16
C ARG A 197 10.30 -26.28 -8.78
N GLN A 198 10.91 -25.86 -7.67
CA GLN A 198 12.14 -26.49 -7.15
C GLN A 198 11.93 -27.97 -6.79
N PHE A 199 10.79 -28.32 -6.18
CA PHE A 199 10.46 -29.71 -5.87
C PHE A 199 10.22 -30.55 -7.12
N GLU A 200 9.56 -30.01 -8.14
CA GLU A 200 9.35 -30.67 -9.42
C GLU A 200 10.68 -30.95 -10.12
N ALA A 201 11.57 -29.97 -10.20
CA ALA A 201 12.91 -30.14 -10.78
C ALA A 201 13.74 -31.21 -10.03
N LEU A 202 13.72 -31.19 -8.69
CA LEU A 202 14.38 -32.22 -7.89
C LEU A 202 13.76 -33.61 -8.09
N SER A 203 12.44 -33.69 -8.28
CA SER A 203 11.75 -34.93 -8.58
C SER A 203 12.14 -35.49 -9.95
N GLU A 204 12.29 -34.62 -10.96
CA GLU A 204 12.78 -34.99 -12.28
C GLU A 204 14.23 -35.49 -12.21
N GLU A 205 15.13 -34.77 -11.53
CA GLU A 205 16.52 -35.21 -11.35
C GLU A 205 16.59 -36.55 -10.63
N LEU A 206 15.77 -36.75 -9.59
CA LEU A 206 15.70 -38.03 -8.87
C LEU A 206 15.24 -39.16 -9.80
N ASN A 207 14.27 -38.90 -10.67
CA ASN A 207 13.78 -39.87 -11.64
C ASN A 207 14.84 -40.21 -12.70
N GLU A 208 15.57 -39.20 -13.20
CA GLU A 208 16.71 -39.40 -14.10
C GLU A 208 17.81 -40.25 -13.45
N LYS A 209 18.19 -39.93 -12.20
CA LYS A 209 19.17 -40.73 -11.44
C LYS A 209 18.70 -42.17 -11.24
N SER A 210 17.41 -42.38 -10.97
CA SER A 210 16.83 -43.71 -10.86
C SER A 210 16.94 -44.49 -12.18
N SER A 211 16.64 -43.85 -13.32
CA SER A 211 16.80 -44.46 -14.64
C SER A 211 18.26 -44.80 -14.98
N SER A 212 19.19 -43.92 -14.62
CA SER A 212 20.63 -44.15 -14.79
C SER A 212 21.11 -45.31 -13.94
N LEU A 213 20.64 -45.43 -12.69
CA LEU A 213 20.96 -46.55 -11.81
C LEU A 213 20.44 -47.87 -12.38
N ALA A 214 19.21 -47.89 -12.90
CA ALA A 214 18.66 -49.07 -13.56
C ALA A 214 19.48 -49.49 -14.79
N SER A 215 19.99 -48.53 -15.58
CA SER A 215 20.88 -48.82 -16.71
C SER A 215 22.21 -49.43 -16.25
N ILE A 216 22.84 -48.84 -15.23
CA ILE A 216 24.10 -49.34 -14.66
C ILE A 216 23.92 -50.76 -14.11
N ASP A 217 22.80 -51.04 -13.44
CA ASP A 217 22.52 -52.38 -12.90
C ASP A 217 22.33 -53.41 -14.01
N SER A 218 21.67 -53.04 -15.12
CA SER A 218 21.58 -53.87 -16.33
C SER A 218 22.96 -54.14 -16.97
N GLU A 219 23.83 -53.13 -17.07
CA GLU A 219 25.21 -53.32 -17.57
C GLU A 219 26.03 -54.23 -16.65
N LEU A 220 25.89 -54.08 -15.34
CA LEU A 220 26.53 -54.92 -14.34
C LEU A 220 26.07 -56.39 -14.46
N GLN A 221 24.78 -56.63 -14.71
CA GLN A 221 24.27 -57.98 -14.98
C GLN A 221 24.88 -58.58 -16.24
N LYS A 222 24.96 -57.82 -17.34
CA LYS A 222 25.61 -58.28 -18.58
C LYS A 222 27.09 -58.63 -18.35
N LEU A 223 27.83 -57.82 -17.59
CA LEU A 223 29.22 -58.10 -17.25
C LEU A 223 29.37 -59.37 -16.40
N LYS A 224 28.46 -59.59 -15.44
CA LYS A 224 28.42 -60.83 -14.64
C LYS A 224 28.16 -62.04 -15.53
N GLU A 225 27.20 -61.97 -16.45
CA GLU A 225 26.90 -63.02 -17.42
C GLU A 225 28.09 -63.33 -18.32
N MET A 226 28.74 -62.29 -18.88
CA MET A 226 29.94 -62.44 -19.70
C MET A 226 31.09 -63.09 -18.92
N THR A 227 31.32 -62.67 -17.68
CA THR A 227 32.36 -63.23 -16.81
C THR A 227 32.06 -64.70 -16.49
N ASN A 228 30.80 -65.03 -16.21
CA ASN A 228 30.38 -66.42 -15.99
C ASN A 228 30.55 -67.28 -17.25
N HIS A 229 30.25 -66.74 -18.43
CA HIS A 229 30.47 -67.43 -19.70
C HIS A 229 31.96 -67.67 -19.97
N GLN A 230 32.83 -66.68 -19.72
CA GLN A 230 34.28 -66.85 -19.81
C GLN A 230 34.79 -67.93 -18.84
N LYS A 231 34.32 -67.93 -17.59
CA LYS A 231 34.66 -68.99 -16.61
C LYS A 231 34.23 -70.37 -17.09
N LYS A 232 33.01 -70.52 -17.63
CA LYS A 232 32.55 -71.79 -18.21
C LYS A 232 33.44 -72.24 -19.37
N ARG A 233 33.72 -71.34 -20.32
CA ARG A 233 34.59 -71.63 -21.47
C ARG A 233 36.00 -72.05 -21.06
N VAL A 234 36.62 -71.35 -20.09
CA VAL A 234 37.94 -71.73 -19.56
C VAL A 234 37.89 -73.10 -18.89
N THR A 235 36.82 -73.38 -18.12
CA THR A 235 36.63 -74.68 -17.47
C THR A 235 36.46 -75.80 -18.50
N GLU A 236 35.68 -75.57 -19.56
CA GLU A 236 35.48 -76.51 -20.67
C GLU A 236 36.79 -76.75 -21.45
N MET A 237 37.55 -75.68 -21.77
CA MET A 237 38.86 -75.79 -22.41
C MET A 237 39.85 -76.57 -21.55
N MET A 238 39.93 -76.27 -20.25
CA MET A 238 40.78 -77.01 -19.32
C MET A 238 40.36 -78.47 -19.20
N SER A 239 39.04 -78.74 -19.18
CA SER A 239 38.51 -80.11 -19.16
C SER A 239 38.85 -80.88 -20.43
N SER A 240 38.76 -80.23 -21.60
CA SER A 240 39.16 -80.81 -22.89
C SER A 240 40.65 -81.13 -22.91
N LEU A 241 41.51 -80.19 -22.51
CA LEU A 241 42.96 -80.41 -22.45
C LEU A 241 43.33 -81.54 -21.49
N LEU A 242 42.70 -81.61 -20.31
CA LEU A 242 42.91 -82.72 -19.37
C LEU A 242 42.46 -84.06 -19.95
N LYS A 243 41.36 -84.07 -20.73
CA LYS A 243 40.89 -85.27 -21.42
C LYS A 243 41.86 -85.70 -22.51
N ASP A 244 42.33 -84.77 -23.35
CA ASP A 244 43.30 -85.05 -24.41
C ASP A 244 44.63 -85.56 -23.81
N LEU A 245 45.09 -84.97 -22.70
CA LEU A 245 46.27 -85.43 -21.96
C LEU A 245 46.07 -86.83 -21.37
N ALA A 246 44.88 -87.14 -20.85
CA ALA A 246 44.55 -88.48 -20.35
C ALA A 246 44.50 -89.52 -21.48
N GLU A 247 43.93 -89.17 -22.64
CA GLU A 247 43.90 -90.03 -23.83
C GLU A 247 45.32 -90.28 -24.38
N ILE A 248 46.19 -89.25 -24.40
CA ILE A 248 47.60 -89.40 -24.77
C ILE A 248 48.35 -90.27 -23.75
N GLY A 249 48.14 -90.06 -22.45
CA GLY A 249 48.74 -90.88 -21.39
C GLY A 249 48.34 -92.36 -21.51
N LEU A 250 47.09 -92.64 -21.90
CA LEU A 250 46.61 -94.00 -22.19
C LEU A 250 47.21 -94.59 -23.46
N ALA A 251 47.32 -93.81 -24.54
CA ALA A 251 47.86 -94.28 -25.82
C ALA A 251 49.39 -94.52 -25.78
N VAL A 252 50.12 -93.77 -24.95
CA VAL A 252 51.59 -93.85 -24.81
C VAL A 252 52.01 -94.85 -23.74
N GLY A 253 51.08 -95.38 -22.94
CA GLY A 253 51.37 -96.41 -21.93
C GLY A 253 52.28 -95.94 -20.79
N SER A 254 52.43 -94.63 -20.58
CA SER A 254 53.35 -94.06 -19.59
C SER A 254 52.74 -92.81 -18.94
N ASN A 255 52.54 -92.90 -17.63
CA ASN A 255 52.32 -91.76 -16.74
C ASN A 255 53.63 -90.97 -16.64
N ASP A 256 53.84 -89.88 -17.39
CA ASP A 256 54.62 -88.70 -16.94
C ASP A 256 54.76 -87.60 -18.02
N ILE A 257 54.67 -86.36 -17.54
CA ILE A 257 54.66 -85.06 -18.23
C ILE A 257 56.04 -84.67 -18.81
N LYS A 258 56.08 -83.97 -19.97
CA LYS A 258 56.94 -82.78 -20.20
C LYS A 258 56.63 -82.01 -21.50
N GLN A 259 56.59 -80.68 -21.35
CA GLN A 259 56.56 -79.63 -22.38
C GLN A 259 57.91 -79.46 -23.10
N GLN A 260 57.88 -79.03 -24.37
CA GLN A 260 58.86 -78.16 -25.09
C GLN A 260 58.44 -78.05 -26.58
N ASP A 261 58.69 -77.01 -27.37
CA ASP A 261 59.11 -75.61 -27.19
C ASP A 261 58.88 -74.84 -28.52
N GLY A 262 59.05 -73.52 -28.50
CA GLY A 262 58.54 -72.54 -29.47
C GLY A 262 59.09 -72.51 -30.91
N SER A 263 58.25 -71.97 -31.81
CA SER A 263 58.68 -71.29 -33.06
C SER A 263 57.61 -70.41 -33.74
N GLY A 264 56.35 -70.37 -33.29
CA GLY A 264 55.25 -69.66 -33.98
C GLY A 264 54.90 -68.24 -33.48
N LEU A 265 55.38 -67.83 -32.31
CA LEU A 265 54.85 -66.66 -31.59
C LEU A 265 55.18 -65.30 -32.24
N ILE A 266 56.26 -65.22 -33.03
CA ILE A 266 56.77 -63.94 -33.57
C ILE A 266 55.94 -63.45 -34.76
N ASP A 267 55.39 -64.35 -35.58
CA ASP A 267 54.56 -63.99 -36.74
C ASP A 267 53.13 -63.58 -36.36
N GLU A 268 52.62 -64.11 -35.25
CA GLU A 268 51.31 -63.73 -34.69
C GLU A 268 51.34 -62.30 -34.12
N ASP A 269 52.42 -61.93 -33.43
CA ASP A 269 52.61 -60.58 -32.88
C ASP A 269 52.72 -59.50 -33.97
N PHE A 270 53.41 -59.79 -35.08
CA PHE A 270 53.49 -58.88 -36.23
C PHE A 270 52.16 -58.70 -36.95
N THR A 271 51.35 -59.76 -37.04
CA THR A 271 50.02 -59.71 -37.65
C THR A 271 49.03 -58.94 -36.76
N ALA A 272 49.09 -59.15 -35.44
CA ALA A 272 48.31 -58.41 -34.45
C ALA A 272 48.62 -56.91 -34.49
N ALA A 273 49.90 -56.52 -34.55
CA ALA A 273 50.30 -55.12 -34.69
C ALA A 273 49.79 -54.48 -35.99
N ARG A 274 49.85 -55.21 -37.11
CA ARG A 274 49.38 -54.73 -38.43
C ARG A 274 47.86 -54.51 -38.47
N LEU A 275 47.10 -55.40 -37.82
CA LEU A 275 45.65 -55.27 -37.65
C LEU A 275 45.29 -54.10 -36.73
N TYR A 276 46.03 -53.92 -35.63
CA TYR A 276 45.82 -52.79 -34.72
C TYR A 276 46.07 -51.44 -35.41
N ILE A 277 47.15 -51.35 -36.20
CA ILE A 277 47.44 -50.16 -37.02
C ILE A 277 46.33 -49.91 -38.06
N SER A 278 45.81 -50.95 -38.70
CA SER A 278 44.68 -50.80 -39.65
C SER A 278 43.40 -50.33 -38.96
N LYS A 279 43.11 -50.85 -37.75
CA LYS A 279 41.98 -50.42 -36.94
C LYS A 279 42.13 -48.96 -36.54
N MET A 280 43.27 -48.56 -35.98
CA MET A 280 43.56 -47.16 -35.63
C MET A 280 43.42 -46.24 -36.85
N LYS A 281 43.92 -46.65 -38.03
CA LYS A 281 43.76 -45.89 -39.28
C LYS A 281 42.30 -45.68 -39.66
N SER A 282 41.43 -46.69 -39.45
CA SER A 282 40.00 -46.59 -39.73
C SER A 282 39.26 -45.70 -38.72
N GLU A 283 39.64 -45.74 -37.45
CA GLU A 283 39.09 -44.88 -36.39
C GLU A 283 39.49 -43.42 -36.62
N VAL A 284 40.76 -43.15 -36.95
CA VAL A 284 41.23 -41.81 -37.30
C VAL A 284 40.47 -41.25 -38.52
N LYS A 285 40.24 -42.06 -39.57
CA LYS A 285 39.44 -41.63 -40.72
C LYS A 285 38.00 -41.28 -40.33
N THR A 286 37.41 -42.02 -39.40
CA THR A 286 36.04 -41.78 -38.91
C THR A 286 35.97 -40.51 -38.06
N LEU A 287 36.96 -40.30 -37.19
CA LEU A 287 37.09 -39.07 -36.40
C LEU A 287 37.29 -37.84 -37.28
N VAL A 288 38.13 -37.92 -38.31
CA VAL A 288 38.31 -36.83 -39.28
C VAL A 288 37.00 -36.50 -40.01
N LYS A 289 36.22 -37.51 -40.42
CA LYS A 289 34.89 -37.28 -41.01
C LYS A 289 33.93 -36.61 -40.03
N ARG A 290 33.93 -37.03 -38.77
CA ARG A 290 33.09 -36.44 -37.72
C ARG A 290 33.50 -35.00 -37.41
N SER A 291 34.81 -34.70 -37.35
CA SER A 291 35.32 -33.33 -37.17
C SER A 291 34.85 -32.42 -38.30
N LYS A 292 35.00 -32.86 -39.55
CA LYS A 292 34.51 -32.10 -40.72
C LYS A 292 33.00 -31.88 -40.69
N GLY A 293 32.23 -32.86 -40.21
CA GLY A 293 30.79 -32.73 -40.02
C GLY A 293 30.43 -31.70 -38.95
N LEU A 294 31.17 -31.70 -37.83
CA LEU A 294 30.98 -30.72 -36.76
C LEU A 294 31.41 -29.31 -37.18
N GLU A 295 32.50 -29.17 -37.92
CA GLU A 295 32.94 -27.88 -38.50
C GLU A 295 31.90 -27.32 -39.48
N ALA A 296 31.30 -28.17 -40.33
CA ALA A 296 30.24 -27.76 -41.23
C ALA A 296 28.96 -27.34 -40.47
N ALA A 297 28.57 -28.09 -39.43
CA ALA A 297 27.43 -27.74 -38.59
C ALA A 297 27.66 -26.45 -37.78
N GLN A 298 28.88 -26.23 -37.30
CA GLN A 298 29.29 -24.99 -36.62
C GLN A 298 29.22 -23.80 -37.58
N ALA A 299 29.70 -23.97 -38.82
CA ALA A 299 29.62 -22.93 -39.85
C ALA A 299 28.17 -22.58 -40.21
N ASP A 300 27.28 -23.57 -40.32
CA ASP A 300 25.85 -23.34 -40.56
C ASP A 300 25.17 -22.64 -39.37
N GLY A 301 25.49 -23.06 -38.14
CA GLY A 301 25.02 -22.41 -36.92
C GLY A 301 25.43 -20.94 -36.83
N SER A 302 26.70 -20.64 -37.17
CA SER A 302 27.21 -19.26 -37.22
C SER A 302 26.47 -18.41 -38.25
N ARG A 303 26.18 -18.95 -39.44
CA ARG A 303 25.41 -18.24 -40.47
C ARG A 303 23.99 -17.92 -40.01
N ARG A 304 23.31 -18.88 -39.39
CA ARG A 304 21.96 -18.66 -38.82
C ARG A 304 21.98 -17.60 -37.74
N LEU A 305 22.99 -17.60 -36.87
CA LEU A 305 23.16 -16.58 -35.85
C LEU A 305 23.32 -15.20 -36.50
N ASP A 306 24.19 -15.07 -37.50
CA ASP A 306 24.37 -13.81 -38.23
C ASP A 306 23.08 -13.32 -38.89
N ASP A 307 22.29 -14.22 -39.49
CA ASP A 307 21.00 -13.88 -40.10
C ASP A 307 19.97 -13.41 -39.04
N THR A 308 19.86 -14.12 -37.91
CA THR A 308 18.97 -13.68 -36.82
C THR A 308 19.40 -12.33 -36.23
N GLN A 309 20.71 -12.06 -36.17
CA GLN A 309 21.23 -10.77 -35.71
C GLN A 309 20.89 -9.64 -36.70
N ARG A 310 20.94 -9.91 -38.02
CA ARG A 310 20.49 -8.95 -39.05
C ARG A 310 18.99 -8.69 -38.96
N GLU A 311 18.17 -9.72 -38.74
CA GLU A 311 16.73 -9.55 -38.56
C GLU A 311 16.39 -8.76 -37.30
N LEU A 312 17.09 -9.05 -36.19
CA LEU A 312 16.92 -8.32 -34.93
C LEU A 312 17.24 -6.83 -35.08
N THR A 313 18.36 -6.51 -35.71
CA THR A 313 18.77 -5.11 -35.99
C THR A 313 17.78 -4.41 -36.94
N ALA A 314 17.23 -5.10 -37.94
CA ALA A 314 16.18 -4.56 -38.80
C ALA A 314 14.88 -4.27 -38.04
N CYS A 315 14.48 -5.15 -37.11
CA CYS A 315 13.32 -4.95 -36.25
C CYS A 315 13.52 -3.76 -35.30
N GLN A 316 14.69 -3.65 -34.66
CA GLN A 316 15.03 -2.50 -33.81
C GLN A 316 14.97 -1.17 -34.59
N LEU A 317 15.48 -1.15 -35.82
CA LEU A 317 15.40 0.04 -36.67
C LEU A 317 13.93 0.39 -36.99
N ARG A 318 13.10 -0.59 -37.28
CA ARG A 318 11.66 -0.38 -37.56
C ARG A 318 10.93 0.17 -36.33
N ILE A 319 11.24 -0.31 -35.13
CA ILE A 319 10.69 0.22 -33.88
C ILE A 319 11.10 1.68 -33.72
N SER A 320 12.39 2.00 -33.87
CA SER A 320 12.88 3.39 -33.77
C SER A 320 12.21 4.34 -34.78
N GLN A 321 11.95 3.86 -36.00
CA GLN A 321 11.21 4.62 -37.01
C GLN A 321 9.75 4.89 -36.60
N PHE A 322 9.05 3.89 -36.05
CA PHE A 322 7.69 4.07 -35.56
C PHE A 322 7.63 5.01 -34.35
N GLU A 323 8.59 4.91 -33.42
CA GLU A 323 8.70 5.83 -32.29
C GLU A 323 8.90 7.28 -32.75
N ALA A 324 9.78 7.52 -33.73
CA ALA A 324 9.97 8.84 -34.32
C ALA A 324 8.70 9.37 -35.00
N LYS A 325 7.97 8.50 -35.71
CA LYS A 325 6.71 8.86 -36.37
C LYS A 325 5.62 9.20 -35.36
N ILE A 326 5.50 8.43 -34.28
CA ILE A 326 4.56 8.72 -33.18
C ILE A 326 4.87 10.09 -32.58
N LYS A 327 6.14 10.37 -32.25
CA LYS A 327 6.55 11.68 -31.72
C LYS A 327 6.16 12.84 -32.63
N SER A 328 6.44 12.72 -33.94
CA SER A 328 6.08 13.77 -34.91
C SER A 328 4.56 13.95 -35.07
N LEU A 329 3.78 12.86 -35.07
CA LEU A 329 2.33 12.95 -35.13
C LEU A 329 1.74 13.57 -33.86
N THR A 330 2.27 13.23 -32.68
CA THR A 330 1.86 13.84 -31.41
C THR A 330 2.14 15.34 -31.40
N GLU A 331 3.30 15.77 -31.88
CA GLU A 331 3.64 17.20 -32.01
C GLU A 331 2.69 17.93 -32.98
N ASN A 332 2.35 17.31 -34.11
CA ASN A 332 1.38 17.88 -35.05
C ASN A 332 -0.03 18.02 -34.44
N VAL A 333 -0.48 17.04 -33.65
CA VAL A 333 -1.77 17.11 -32.94
C VAL A 333 -1.76 18.23 -31.91
N GLN A 334 -0.70 18.34 -31.10
CA GLN A 334 -0.57 19.44 -30.13
C GLN A 334 -0.58 20.81 -30.80
N ASN A 335 0.12 20.97 -31.92
CA ASN A 335 0.12 22.22 -32.69
C ASN A 335 -1.29 22.53 -33.26
N ALA A 336 -2.01 21.52 -33.73
CA ALA A 336 -3.38 21.69 -34.22
C ALA A 336 -4.35 22.09 -33.09
N GLU A 337 -4.22 21.48 -31.91
CA GLU A 337 -5.01 21.83 -30.72
C GLU A 337 -4.72 23.26 -30.23
N GLN A 338 -3.45 23.67 -30.21
CA GLN A 338 -3.07 25.03 -29.87
C GLN A 338 -3.67 26.04 -30.85
N LYS A 339 -3.63 25.75 -32.15
CA LYS A 339 -4.25 26.59 -33.18
C LYS A 339 -5.77 26.63 -33.05
N LYS A 340 -6.41 25.52 -32.68
CA LYS A 340 -7.84 25.45 -32.40
C LYS A 340 -8.20 26.38 -31.23
N ARG A 341 -7.50 26.31 -30.10
CA ARG A 341 -7.73 27.19 -28.94
C ARG A 341 -7.60 28.66 -29.30
N GLN A 342 -6.56 29.03 -30.07
CA GLN A 342 -6.40 30.41 -30.53
C GLN A 342 -7.57 30.90 -31.39
N LEU A 343 -8.12 30.03 -32.25
CA LEU A 343 -9.27 30.37 -33.07
C LEU A 343 -10.56 30.48 -32.25
N GLU A 344 -10.73 29.64 -31.21
CA GLU A 344 -11.85 29.73 -30.26
C GLU A 344 -11.81 31.06 -29.50
N GLU A 345 -10.66 31.47 -28.97
CA GLU A 345 -10.47 32.77 -28.30
C GLU A 345 -10.77 33.95 -29.25
N ASN A 346 -10.33 33.86 -30.51
CA ASN A 346 -10.64 34.87 -31.51
C ASN A 346 -12.14 34.93 -31.82
N LEU A 347 -12.82 33.79 -31.87
CA LEU A 347 -14.27 33.73 -32.11
C LEU A 347 -15.03 34.36 -30.94
N ASP A 348 -14.63 34.08 -29.71
CA ASP A 348 -15.23 34.67 -28.51
C ASP A 348 -15.05 36.19 -28.49
N SER A 349 -13.85 36.70 -28.80
CA SER A 349 -13.61 38.16 -28.86
C SER A 349 -14.43 38.86 -29.96
N LEU A 350 -14.58 38.24 -31.13
CA LEU A 350 -15.45 38.74 -32.21
C LEU A 350 -16.92 38.72 -31.78
N ASN A 351 -17.36 37.69 -31.07
CA ASN A 351 -18.72 37.62 -30.54
C ASN A 351 -18.99 38.73 -29.51
N GLU A 352 -18.03 39.02 -28.62
CA GLU A 352 -18.14 40.13 -27.68
C GLU A 352 -18.26 41.49 -28.40
N GLU A 353 -17.50 41.69 -29.48
CA GLU A 353 -17.57 42.91 -30.29
C GLU A 353 -18.92 43.05 -31.00
N ILE A 354 -19.46 41.96 -31.56
CA ILE A 354 -20.80 41.94 -32.17
C ILE A 354 -21.88 42.33 -31.14
N VAL A 355 -21.80 41.79 -29.93
CA VAL A 355 -22.75 42.14 -28.84
C VAL A 355 -22.62 43.62 -28.47
N ARG A 356 -21.41 44.14 -28.39
CA ARG A 356 -21.14 45.55 -28.07
C ARG A 356 -21.71 46.49 -29.14
N ILE A 357 -21.49 46.19 -30.42
CA ILE A 357 -22.02 46.99 -31.55
C ILE A 357 -23.55 46.98 -31.53
N ARG A 358 -24.18 45.80 -31.37
CA ARG A 358 -25.64 45.69 -31.28
C ARG A 358 -26.22 46.46 -30.08
N ALA A 359 -25.52 46.48 -28.95
CA ALA A 359 -25.92 47.28 -27.80
C ALA A 359 -25.84 48.79 -28.09
N GLN A 360 -24.77 49.24 -28.77
CA GLN A 360 -24.60 50.63 -29.16
C GLN A 360 -25.64 51.10 -30.19
N GLU A 361 -25.96 50.28 -31.19
CA GLU A 361 -26.99 50.58 -32.18
C GLU A 361 -28.37 50.81 -31.53
N ARG A 362 -28.73 49.98 -30.54
CA ARG A 362 -29.99 50.13 -29.80
C ARG A 362 -30.10 51.44 -29.03
N VAL A 363 -29.01 51.86 -28.37
CA VAL A 363 -28.97 53.15 -27.64
C VAL A 363 -29.15 54.31 -28.61
N ASN A 364 -28.45 54.29 -29.75
CA ASN A 364 -28.53 55.35 -30.76
C ASN A 364 -29.92 55.46 -31.43
N THR A 365 -30.65 54.35 -31.58
CA THR A 365 -32.03 54.39 -32.09
C THR A 365 -33.03 54.96 -31.09
N MET A 366 -32.80 54.78 -29.79
CA MET A 366 -33.69 55.31 -28.74
C MET A 366 -33.55 56.84 -28.55
N GLU A 367 -32.45 57.44 -29.01
CA GLU A 367 -32.24 58.90 -28.93
C GLU A 367 -32.97 59.70 -30.03
N LYS A 368 -33.48 59.06 -31.09
CA LYS A 368 -34.02 59.78 -32.27
C LYS A 368 -35.53 59.95 -32.31
N ASP A 369 -36.31 59.22 -31.51
CA ASP A 369 -37.77 59.21 -31.62
C ASP A 369 -38.43 59.84 -30.39
N SER A 370 -38.53 61.17 -30.41
CA SER A 370 -39.35 61.98 -29.49
C SER A 370 -40.26 62.90 -30.28
N GLU A 371 -41.55 62.52 -30.46
CA GLU A 371 -42.74 63.36 -30.21
C GLU A 371 -44.04 62.81 -30.86
N ILE A 372 -44.97 62.37 -30.00
CA ILE A 372 -46.41 62.69 -29.95
C ILE A 372 -47.28 62.66 -31.25
N GLN A 373 -47.12 61.65 -32.10
CA GLN A 373 -48.25 60.81 -32.61
C GLN A 373 -48.45 59.54 -31.74
N SER A 374 -47.98 59.69 -30.50
CA SER A 374 -47.31 58.74 -29.62
C SER A 374 -48.23 57.99 -28.64
N ALA A 375 -49.52 57.86 -28.93
CA ALA A 375 -50.42 57.16 -27.99
C ALA A 375 -50.97 55.88 -28.59
N ASN A 376 -51.64 55.95 -29.75
CA ASN A 376 -52.15 54.74 -30.41
C ASN A 376 -51.08 54.03 -31.24
N GLU A 377 -50.26 54.76 -31.99
CA GLU A 377 -49.08 54.16 -32.65
C GLU A 377 -48.08 53.66 -31.63
N VAL A 378 -47.93 54.32 -30.47
CA VAL A 378 -47.12 53.79 -29.38
C VAL A 378 -47.78 52.62 -28.67
N LYS A 379 -49.11 52.58 -28.53
CA LYS A 379 -49.76 51.41 -27.94
C LYS A 379 -49.68 50.20 -28.86
N GLU A 380 -49.86 50.38 -30.17
CA GLU A 380 -49.69 49.33 -31.18
C GLU A 380 -48.21 48.96 -31.38
N ALA A 381 -47.29 49.93 -31.30
CA ALA A 381 -45.85 49.69 -31.28
C ALA A 381 -45.42 49.00 -29.98
N VAL A 382 -46.00 49.33 -28.82
CA VAL A 382 -45.77 48.66 -27.54
C VAL A 382 -46.35 47.26 -27.56
N GLU A 383 -47.52 47.02 -28.15
CA GLU A 383 -48.05 45.66 -28.35
C GLU A 383 -47.20 44.83 -29.31
N LYS A 384 -46.78 45.40 -30.45
CA LYS A 384 -45.80 44.78 -31.35
C LYS A 384 -44.45 44.57 -30.66
N GLN A 385 -44.03 45.48 -29.80
CA GLN A 385 -42.78 45.37 -29.04
C GLN A 385 -42.90 44.30 -27.97
N ILE A 386 -44.03 44.15 -27.28
CA ILE A 386 -44.31 43.08 -26.32
C ILE A 386 -44.39 41.73 -27.03
N LEU A 387 -45.04 41.66 -28.20
CA LEU A 387 -45.08 40.45 -29.03
C LEU A 387 -43.69 40.10 -29.55
N SER A 388 -42.94 41.08 -30.07
CA SER A 388 -41.55 40.90 -30.51
C SER A 388 -40.63 40.50 -29.36
N HIS A 389 -40.82 41.05 -28.15
CA HIS A 389 -40.08 40.63 -26.96
C HIS A 389 -40.46 39.22 -26.56
N ARG A 390 -41.75 38.86 -26.56
CA ARG A 390 -42.21 37.50 -26.27
C ARG A 390 -41.64 36.51 -27.28
N GLU A 391 -41.67 36.82 -28.57
CA GLU A 391 -41.08 35.98 -29.61
C GLU A 391 -39.56 35.89 -29.50
N ALA A 392 -38.88 37.00 -29.18
CA ALA A 392 -37.43 37.01 -28.96
C ALA A 392 -37.05 36.18 -27.72
N HIS A 393 -37.78 36.31 -26.62
CA HIS A 393 -37.59 35.49 -25.42
C HIS A 393 -37.92 34.02 -25.69
N GLN A 394 -38.98 33.72 -26.44
CA GLN A 394 -39.32 32.36 -26.83
C GLN A 394 -38.21 31.72 -27.69
N LYS A 395 -37.66 32.47 -28.65
CA LYS A 395 -36.50 32.05 -29.46
C LYS A 395 -35.23 31.90 -28.64
N GLN A 396 -35.00 32.77 -27.67
CA GLN A 396 -33.87 32.66 -26.76
C GLN A 396 -34.01 31.43 -25.85
N ILE A 397 -35.20 31.15 -25.34
CA ILE A 397 -35.48 29.94 -24.56
C ILE A 397 -35.32 28.69 -25.41
N SER A 398 -35.75 28.68 -26.68
CA SER A 398 -35.52 27.53 -27.56
C SER A 398 -34.03 27.35 -27.86
N SER A 399 -33.29 28.43 -28.15
CA SER A 399 -31.82 28.37 -28.34
C SER A 399 -31.12 27.82 -27.11
N LEU A 400 -31.48 28.29 -25.91
CA LEU A 400 -30.90 27.81 -24.66
C LEU A 400 -31.24 26.35 -24.37
N ARG A 401 -32.43 25.87 -24.78
CA ARG A 401 -32.79 24.44 -24.69
C ARG A 401 -31.99 23.60 -25.66
N ASP A 402 -31.84 24.04 -26.91
CA ASP A 402 -31.03 23.35 -27.91
C ASP A 402 -29.55 23.34 -27.51
N GLU A 403 -29.05 24.43 -26.93
CA GLU A 403 -27.70 24.51 -26.35
C GLU A 403 -27.54 23.56 -25.15
N LEU A 404 -28.55 23.47 -24.26
CA LEU A 404 -28.55 22.54 -23.15
C LEU A 404 -28.50 21.08 -23.64
N ASP A 405 -29.36 20.71 -24.60
CA ASP A 405 -29.39 19.38 -25.22
C ASP A 405 -28.06 19.05 -25.90
N ASN A 406 -27.44 20.01 -26.58
CA ASN A 406 -26.13 19.82 -27.20
C ASN A 406 -25.01 19.65 -26.15
N LYS A 407 -25.07 20.39 -25.05
CA LYS A 407 -24.14 20.25 -23.93
C LYS A 407 -24.33 18.89 -23.22
N GLU A 408 -25.56 18.43 -23.03
CA GLU A 408 -25.85 17.11 -22.47
C GLU A 408 -25.31 15.99 -23.37
N LYS A 409 -25.52 16.08 -24.70
CA LYS A 409 -24.92 15.13 -25.65
C LYS A 409 -23.38 15.13 -25.59
N ALA A 410 -22.76 16.30 -25.56
CA ALA A 410 -21.31 16.41 -25.44
C ALA A 410 -20.80 15.82 -24.11
N ILE A 411 -21.54 16.00 -23.00
CA ILE A 411 -21.21 15.37 -21.72
C ILE A 411 -21.29 13.84 -21.83
N THR A 412 -22.33 13.30 -22.46
CA THR A 412 -22.45 11.83 -22.64
C THR A 412 -21.32 11.27 -23.51
N GLU A 413 -20.98 11.93 -24.62
CA GLU A 413 -19.87 11.52 -25.49
C GLU A 413 -18.52 11.59 -24.76
N LEU A 414 -18.30 12.62 -23.95
CA LEU A 414 -17.10 12.75 -23.13
C LEU A 414 -17.04 11.67 -22.04
N GLN A 415 -18.18 11.29 -21.44
CA GLN A 415 -18.26 10.20 -20.47
C GLN A 415 -17.92 8.85 -21.11
N ASP A 416 -18.48 8.56 -22.29
CA ASP A 416 -18.19 7.32 -23.03
C ASP A 416 -16.72 7.25 -23.46
N LEU A 417 -16.17 8.37 -23.95
CA LEU A 417 -14.75 8.45 -24.32
C LEU A 417 -13.84 8.25 -23.10
N ASN A 418 -14.18 8.87 -21.97
CA ASN A 418 -13.42 8.72 -20.73
C ASN A 418 -13.46 7.27 -20.23
N GLN A 419 -14.64 6.63 -20.27
CA GLN A 419 -14.78 5.23 -19.91
C GLN A 419 -13.96 4.31 -20.82
N LYS A 420 -13.93 4.60 -22.13
CA LYS A 420 -13.08 3.87 -23.08
C LYS A 420 -11.59 4.05 -22.79
N VAL A 421 -11.15 5.27 -22.50
CA VAL A 421 -9.75 5.56 -22.13
C VAL A 421 -9.35 4.85 -20.84
N VAL A 422 -10.23 4.80 -19.84
CA VAL A 422 -9.97 4.07 -18.58
C VAL A 422 -9.78 2.58 -18.85
N LEU A 423 -10.65 1.97 -19.68
CA LEU A 423 -10.51 0.56 -20.05
C LEU A 423 -9.22 0.29 -20.83
N GLU A 424 -8.87 1.15 -21.80
CA GLU A 424 -7.59 1.03 -22.52
C GLU A 424 -6.39 1.17 -21.58
N GLN A 425 -6.43 2.11 -20.63
CA GLN A 425 -5.38 2.28 -19.63
C GLN A 425 -5.23 1.04 -18.74
N GLU A 426 -6.35 0.43 -18.32
CA GLU A 426 -6.34 -0.79 -17.51
C GLU A 426 -5.79 -1.98 -18.30
N THR A 427 -6.17 -2.13 -19.57
CA THR A 427 -5.60 -3.18 -20.44
C THR A 427 -4.10 -3.02 -20.65
N LEU A 428 -3.62 -1.80 -20.94
CA LEU A 428 -2.19 -1.51 -21.09
C LEU A 428 -1.43 -1.75 -19.78
N ARG A 429 -2.03 -1.43 -18.64
CA ARG A 429 -1.43 -1.71 -17.33
C ARG A 429 -1.25 -3.21 -17.12
N LEU A 430 -2.28 -4.01 -17.41
CA LEU A 430 -2.21 -5.47 -17.29
C LEU A 430 -1.20 -6.08 -18.26
N GLU A 431 -1.09 -5.57 -19.48
CA GLU A 431 -0.08 -5.99 -20.45
C GLU A 431 1.34 -5.65 -19.97
N HIS A 432 1.54 -4.45 -19.41
CA HIS A 432 2.81 -4.04 -18.84
C HIS A 432 3.20 -4.91 -17.64
N GLU A 433 2.27 -5.22 -16.73
CA GLU A 433 2.51 -6.13 -15.61
C GLU A 433 2.88 -7.54 -16.09
N LYS A 434 2.20 -8.07 -17.11
CA LYS A 434 2.54 -9.37 -17.74
C LYS A 434 3.93 -9.37 -18.37
N LEU A 435 4.28 -8.33 -19.13
CA LEU A 435 5.59 -8.21 -19.75
C LEU A 435 6.70 -8.10 -18.70
N ARG A 436 6.47 -7.36 -17.61
CA ARG A 436 7.40 -7.23 -16.49
C ARG A 436 7.63 -8.58 -15.78
N ALA A 437 6.57 -9.35 -15.55
CA ALA A 437 6.68 -10.69 -14.98
C ALA A 437 7.50 -11.63 -15.90
N ALA A 438 7.24 -11.58 -17.21
CA ALA A 438 8.01 -12.36 -18.19
C ALA A 438 9.48 -11.96 -18.27
N GLU A 439 9.80 -10.66 -18.15
CA GLU A 439 11.17 -10.15 -18.06
C GLU A 439 11.87 -10.65 -16.80
N GLN A 440 11.21 -10.60 -15.64
CA GLN A 440 11.76 -11.08 -14.37
C GLN A 440 12.06 -12.58 -14.41
N GLU A 441 11.16 -13.39 -14.97
CA GLU A 441 11.37 -14.83 -15.11
C GLU A 441 12.56 -15.12 -16.04
N LYS A 442 12.66 -14.42 -17.18
CA LYS A 442 13.82 -14.55 -18.08
C LYS A 442 15.12 -14.14 -17.39
N SER A 443 15.10 -13.08 -16.57
CA SER A 443 16.27 -12.64 -15.80
C SER A 443 16.69 -13.71 -14.78
N ARG A 444 15.73 -14.34 -14.10
CA ARG A 444 16.00 -15.45 -13.16
C ARG A 444 16.60 -16.64 -13.88
N GLN A 445 16.02 -17.07 -15.00
CA GLN A 445 16.54 -18.17 -15.82
C GLN A 445 17.96 -17.89 -16.31
N LEU A 446 18.25 -16.64 -16.69
CA LEU A 446 19.58 -16.23 -17.10
C LEU A 446 20.59 -16.33 -15.94
N GLN A 447 20.22 -15.86 -14.73
CA GLN A 447 21.06 -16.00 -13.54
C GLN A 447 21.35 -17.46 -13.19
N GLU A 448 20.35 -18.35 -13.30
CA GLU A 448 20.53 -19.79 -13.08
C GLU A 448 21.49 -20.41 -14.11
N LEU A 449 21.33 -20.06 -15.38
CA LEU A 449 22.22 -20.52 -16.45
C LEU A 449 23.66 -20.03 -16.24
N THR A 450 23.85 -18.77 -15.82
CA THR A 450 25.16 -18.23 -15.46
C THR A 450 25.76 -19.01 -14.30
N ALA A 451 25.02 -19.24 -13.21
CA ALA A 451 25.52 -20.01 -12.07
C ALA A 451 25.89 -21.46 -12.44
N MET A 452 25.13 -22.09 -13.35
CA MET A 452 25.44 -23.42 -13.86
C MET A 452 26.68 -23.42 -14.76
N GLN A 453 26.90 -22.37 -15.55
CA GLN A 453 28.12 -22.19 -16.32
C GLN A 453 29.32 -22.01 -15.40
N ASP A 454 29.24 -21.18 -14.37
CA ASP A 454 30.32 -20.96 -13.40
C ASP A 454 30.72 -22.26 -12.69
N ARG A 455 29.73 -23.07 -12.28
CA ARG A 455 30.00 -24.40 -11.70
C ARG A 455 30.70 -25.34 -12.68
N ARG A 456 30.31 -25.33 -13.96
CA ARG A 456 30.97 -26.13 -15.00
C ARG A 456 32.40 -25.65 -15.25
N GLU A 457 32.64 -24.35 -15.24
CA GLU A 457 33.97 -23.77 -15.38
C GLU A 457 34.86 -24.11 -14.18
N GLN A 458 34.32 -24.06 -12.96
CA GLN A 458 35.03 -24.49 -11.76
C GLN A 458 35.42 -25.98 -11.84
N ALA A 459 34.47 -26.86 -12.20
CA ALA A 459 34.76 -28.29 -12.36
C ALA A 459 35.82 -28.55 -13.45
N ARG A 460 35.83 -27.75 -14.53
CA ARG A 460 36.88 -27.82 -15.56
C ARG A 460 38.24 -27.38 -15.02
N GLN A 461 38.30 -26.32 -14.21
CA GLN A 461 39.54 -25.87 -13.58
C GLN A 461 40.08 -26.92 -12.60
N ASP A 462 39.20 -27.54 -11.80
CA ASP A 462 39.57 -28.60 -10.86
C ASP A 462 40.11 -29.84 -11.60
N LEU A 463 39.43 -30.25 -12.69
CA LEU A 463 39.91 -31.33 -13.55
C LEU A 463 41.26 -31.01 -14.18
N LYS A 464 41.46 -29.78 -14.64
CA LYS A 464 42.76 -29.34 -15.17
C LYS A 464 43.86 -29.37 -14.10
N GLY A 465 43.55 -28.95 -12.86
CA GLY A 465 44.48 -29.05 -11.74
C GLY A 465 44.85 -30.50 -11.39
N LEU A 466 43.89 -31.42 -11.51
CA LEU A 466 44.13 -32.85 -11.36
C LEU A 466 45.00 -33.41 -12.51
N GLU A 467 44.70 -33.05 -13.76
CA GLU A 467 45.49 -33.44 -14.93
C GLU A 467 46.96 -32.99 -14.79
N GLU A 468 47.20 -31.75 -14.37
CA GLU A 468 48.55 -31.25 -14.11
C GLU A 468 49.26 -32.02 -12.98
N THR A 469 48.51 -32.43 -11.96
CA THR A 469 49.05 -33.21 -10.84
C THR A 469 49.41 -34.63 -11.28
N VAL A 470 48.54 -35.29 -12.03
CA VAL A 470 48.81 -36.61 -12.62
C VAL A 470 50.01 -36.54 -13.57
N ALA A 471 50.12 -35.49 -14.40
CA ALA A 471 51.27 -35.29 -15.28
C ALA A 471 52.58 -35.16 -14.49
N ARG A 472 52.58 -34.40 -13.38
CA ARG A 472 53.74 -34.27 -12.47
C ARG A 472 54.12 -35.61 -11.82
N GLU A 473 53.15 -36.39 -11.36
CA GLU A 473 53.41 -37.72 -10.79
C GLU A 473 53.95 -38.70 -11.83
N LEU A 474 53.39 -38.72 -13.05
CA LEU A 474 53.89 -39.53 -14.16
C LEU A 474 55.31 -39.16 -14.54
N GLN A 475 55.64 -37.86 -14.58
CA GLN A 475 57.01 -37.39 -14.82
C GLN A 475 57.96 -37.85 -13.71
N THR A 476 57.51 -37.82 -12.45
CA THR A 476 58.28 -38.28 -11.29
C THR A 476 58.51 -39.80 -11.37
N LEU A 477 57.47 -40.58 -11.66
CA LEU A 477 57.57 -42.03 -11.88
C LEU A 477 58.48 -42.37 -13.05
N HIS A 478 58.43 -41.61 -14.14
CA HIS A 478 59.34 -41.77 -15.27
C HIS A 478 60.79 -41.51 -14.85
N SER A 479 61.05 -40.45 -14.09
CA SER A 479 62.38 -40.15 -13.54
C SER A 479 62.89 -41.26 -12.63
N LEU A 480 62.06 -41.74 -11.70
CA LEU A 480 62.38 -42.86 -10.81
C LEU A 480 62.66 -44.15 -11.58
N ARG A 481 61.84 -44.47 -12.59
CA ARG A 481 62.07 -45.62 -13.47
C ARG A 481 63.41 -45.48 -14.19
N ARG A 482 63.74 -44.30 -14.72
CA ARG A 482 65.02 -44.05 -15.38
C ARG A 482 66.20 -44.25 -14.43
N LEU A 483 66.10 -43.69 -13.22
CA LEU A 483 67.11 -43.88 -12.16
C LEU A 483 67.24 -45.36 -11.78
N PHE A 484 66.14 -46.10 -11.61
CA PHE A 484 66.16 -47.52 -11.30
C PHE A 484 66.82 -48.35 -12.40
N VAL A 485 66.50 -48.09 -13.67
CA VAL A 485 67.13 -48.79 -14.81
C VAL A 485 68.62 -48.46 -14.87
N GLN A 486 69.01 -47.21 -14.59
CA GLN A 486 70.42 -46.81 -14.52
C GLN A 486 71.15 -47.49 -13.35
N ASP A 487 70.52 -47.57 -12.17
CA ASP A 487 71.04 -48.29 -11.00
C ASP A 487 71.14 -49.80 -11.24
N LEU A 488 70.18 -50.39 -11.95
CA LEU A 488 70.21 -51.80 -12.34
C LEU A 488 71.32 -52.05 -13.35
N ALA A 489 71.46 -51.19 -14.37
CA ALA A 489 72.52 -51.29 -15.37
C ALA A 489 73.90 -51.11 -14.74
N THR A 490 74.08 -50.18 -13.80
CA THR A 490 75.33 -50.01 -13.06
C THR A 490 75.61 -51.20 -12.14
N ARG A 491 74.62 -51.74 -11.43
CA ARG A 491 74.78 -52.98 -10.64
C ARG A 491 75.09 -54.20 -11.50
N VAL A 492 74.41 -54.41 -12.62
CA VAL A 492 74.71 -55.51 -13.54
C VAL A 492 76.13 -55.38 -14.07
N LYS A 493 76.55 -54.16 -14.44
CA LYS A 493 77.93 -53.87 -14.87
C LYS A 493 78.96 -54.04 -13.75
N LYS A 494 78.57 -53.79 -12.49
CA LYS A 494 79.43 -53.96 -11.31
C LYS A 494 79.48 -55.42 -10.82
N ASN A 495 78.38 -56.16 -10.92
CA ASN A 495 78.28 -57.59 -10.62
C ASN A 495 78.95 -58.45 -11.69
N SER A 496 78.90 -58.06 -12.97
CA SER A 496 79.75 -58.68 -14.00
C SER A 496 81.25 -58.45 -13.79
N GLN A 497 81.61 -57.55 -12.86
CA GLN A 497 82.99 -57.24 -12.46
C GLN A 497 83.35 -57.82 -11.08
N LEU A 498 82.40 -58.42 -10.36
CA LEU A 498 82.51 -58.86 -8.97
C LEU A 498 81.90 -60.25 -8.75
N ASP A 499 82.11 -61.18 -9.69
CA ASP A 499 82.14 -62.63 -9.37
C ASP A 499 83.49 -62.99 -8.69
N SER A 500 83.89 -62.16 -7.71
CA SER A 500 84.93 -62.49 -6.73
C SER A 500 84.60 -61.73 -5.45
N ASP A 501 84.01 -62.49 -4.55
CA ASP A 501 84.11 -62.39 -3.10
C ASP A 501 83.29 -61.36 -2.32
N GLU A 502 82.94 -61.86 -1.13
CA GLU A 502 82.55 -61.17 0.10
C GLU A 502 81.07 -60.83 0.28
N ALA A 503 80.39 -61.87 0.77
CA ALA A 503 79.35 -61.76 1.76
C ALA A 503 79.88 -61.14 3.07
N ASP A 504 79.64 -59.85 3.32
CA ASP A 504 79.40 -59.37 4.69
C ASP A 504 78.62 -58.04 4.72
N GLY A 505 77.63 -57.95 5.62
CA GLY A 505 76.63 -56.89 5.67
C GLY A 505 77.14 -55.61 6.36
N SER A 506 77.41 -54.56 5.56
CA SER A 506 77.89 -53.25 6.02
C SER A 506 76.94 -52.54 7.01
N ALA A 507 77.52 -51.85 8.01
CA ALA A 507 76.84 -51.03 9.02
C ALA A 507 75.88 -49.97 8.45
N ALA A 508 76.06 -49.55 7.20
CA ALA A 508 75.14 -48.66 6.50
C ALA A 508 73.77 -49.31 6.22
N GLN A 509 73.76 -50.62 5.95
CA GLN A 509 72.54 -51.39 5.74
C GLN A 509 71.76 -51.54 7.06
N LYS A 510 72.45 -51.75 8.19
CA LYS A 510 71.81 -51.74 9.52
C LYS A 510 71.15 -50.40 9.85
N ARG A 511 71.81 -49.26 9.58
CA ARG A 511 71.18 -47.93 9.77
C ARG A 511 69.96 -47.72 8.87
N LYS A 512 70.01 -48.20 7.62
CA LYS A 512 68.87 -48.11 6.70
C LYS A 512 67.71 -49.00 7.16
N ILE A 513 68.00 -50.19 7.66
CA ILE A 513 67.00 -51.09 8.26
C ILE A 513 66.37 -50.42 9.48
N CYS A 514 67.14 -49.87 10.42
CA CYS A 514 66.60 -49.16 11.59
C CYS A 514 65.73 -47.94 11.21
N PHE A 515 66.09 -47.19 10.15
CA PHE A 515 65.26 -46.08 9.66
C PHE A 515 63.94 -46.55 9.02
N LEU A 516 63.97 -47.67 8.32
CA LEU A 516 62.76 -48.27 7.74
C LEU A 516 61.88 -48.89 8.82
N GLU A 517 62.46 -49.52 9.84
CA GLU A 517 61.75 -50.02 11.02
C GLU A 517 61.05 -48.88 11.77
N SER A 518 61.74 -47.74 12.00
CA SER A 518 61.14 -46.57 12.64
C SER A 518 60.00 -45.97 11.81
N ASN A 519 60.14 -45.88 10.49
CA ASN A 519 59.06 -45.39 9.63
C ASN A 519 57.87 -46.37 9.61
N LEU A 520 58.14 -47.67 9.59
CA LEU A 520 57.10 -48.71 9.69
C LEU A 520 56.37 -48.62 11.03
N GLU A 521 57.07 -48.38 12.13
CA GLU A 521 56.45 -48.18 13.44
C GLU A 521 55.59 -46.91 13.49
N GLU A 522 56.06 -45.81 12.92
CA GLU A 522 55.31 -44.55 12.87
C GLU A 522 54.05 -44.68 11.99
N LEU A 523 54.17 -45.28 10.81
CA LEU A 523 53.04 -45.57 9.94
C LEU A 523 52.03 -46.51 10.63
N THR A 524 52.52 -47.50 11.38
CA THR A 524 51.68 -48.40 12.18
C THR A 524 50.95 -47.65 13.29
N LYS A 525 51.58 -46.66 13.94
CA LYS A 525 50.93 -45.82 14.96
C LYS A 525 49.82 -44.97 14.36
N VAL A 526 50.08 -44.30 13.22
CA VAL A 526 49.08 -43.50 12.51
C VAL A 526 47.92 -44.38 12.05
N HIS A 527 48.20 -45.55 11.49
CA HIS A 527 47.16 -46.50 11.08
C HIS A 527 46.30 -46.94 12.28
N LYS A 528 46.92 -47.29 13.42
CA LYS A 528 46.19 -47.63 14.64
C LYS A 528 45.35 -46.46 15.18
N GLN A 529 45.84 -45.23 15.05
CA GLN A 529 45.08 -44.03 15.44
C GLN A 529 43.87 -43.83 14.55
N LEU A 530 44.04 -43.85 13.22
CA LEU A 530 42.95 -43.71 12.27
C LEU A 530 41.89 -44.80 12.43
N VAL A 531 42.29 -46.04 12.74
CA VAL A 531 41.34 -47.13 13.02
C VAL A 531 40.53 -46.85 14.29
N ARG A 532 41.16 -46.32 15.35
CA ARG A 532 40.46 -45.91 16.59
C ARG A 532 39.51 -44.75 16.33
N ASP A 533 39.98 -43.69 15.67
CA ASP A 533 39.15 -42.53 15.34
C ASP A 533 37.97 -42.94 14.42
N ASN A 534 38.18 -43.85 13.47
CA ASN A 534 37.10 -44.37 12.63
C ASN A 534 36.09 -45.19 13.44
N ALA A 535 36.54 -45.97 14.43
CA ALA A 535 35.66 -46.70 15.34
C ALA A 535 34.84 -45.75 16.23
N ASP A 536 35.46 -44.68 16.74
CA ASP A 536 34.79 -43.65 17.55
C ASP A 536 33.76 -42.89 16.71
N LEU A 537 34.11 -42.46 15.49
CA LEU A 537 33.19 -41.81 14.56
C LEU A 537 32.02 -42.71 14.19
N ARG A 538 32.25 -44.02 13.97
CA ARG A 538 31.16 -44.99 13.75
C ARG A 538 30.21 -45.10 14.94
N CYS A 539 30.69 -44.86 16.16
CA CYS A 539 29.85 -44.85 17.37
C CYS A 539 29.13 -43.50 17.59
N GLU A 540 29.72 -42.38 17.14
CA GLU A 540 29.15 -41.04 17.29
C GLU A 540 28.09 -40.71 16.22
N ILE A 541 28.28 -41.15 14.97
CA ILE A 541 27.36 -40.91 13.86
C ILE A 541 25.90 -41.29 14.24
N PRO A 542 25.61 -42.50 14.77
CA PRO A 542 24.24 -42.86 15.15
C PRO A 542 23.66 -41.99 16.28
N LYS A 543 24.48 -41.44 17.18
CA LYS A 543 24.03 -40.55 18.26
C LYS A 543 23.65 -39.18 17.70
N LEU A 544 24.46 -38.65 16.79
CA LEU A 544 24.17 -37.39 16.09
C LEU A 544 22.93 -37.52 15.20
N GLU A 545 22.79 -38.63 14.47
CA GLU A 545 21.59 -38.92 13.68
C GLU A 545 20.32 -39.04 14.53
N LYS A 546 20.40 -39.68 15.71
CA LYS A 546 19.27 -39.73 16.65
C LYS A 546 18.91 -38.35 17.19
N ARG A 547 19.89 -37.53 17.55
CA ARG A 547 19.67 -36.14 17.98
C ARG A 547 19.02 -35.31 16.87
N LEU A 548 19.53 -35.44 15.64
CA LEU A 548 18.99 -34.74 14.47
C LEU A 548 17.54 -35.13 14.21
N ARG A 549 17.22 -36.43 14.25
CA ARG A 549 15.84 -36.92 14.11
C ARG A 549 14.92 -36.39 15.20
N ALA A 550 15.34 -36.45 16.46
CA ALA A 550 14.54 -35.89 17.57
C ALA A 550 14.30 -34.38 17.41
N THR A 551 15.30 -33.63 16.93
CA THR A 551 15.11 -32.20 16.65
C THR A 551 14.17 -31.96 15.48
N ALA A 552 14.24 -32.77 14.42
CA ALA A 552 13.34 -32.68 13.27
C ALA A 552 11.88 -33.01 13.65
N GLU A 553 11.67 -34.04 14.47
CA GLU A 553 10.34 -34.40 14.99
C GLU A 553 9.77 -33.30 15.89
N ARG A 554 10.60 -32.69 16.74
CA ARG A 554 10.18 -31.54 17.57
C ARG A 554 9.78 -30.34 16.71
N VAL A 555 10.54 -30.03 15.66
CA VAL A 555 10.21 -28.95 14.72
C VAL A 555 8.87 -29.24 14.03
N LYS A 556 8.68 -30.45 13.52
CA LYS A 556 7.41 -30.86 12.88
C LYS A 556 6.21 -30.76 13.83
N ALA A 557 6.39 -31.13 15.10
CA ALA A 557 5.35 -30.98 16.12
C ALA A 557 5.01 -29.51 16.39
N LEU A 558 6.02 -28.63 16.47
CA LEU A 558 5.82 -27.19 16.63
C LEU A 558 5.16 -26.55 15.41
N GLU A 559 5.53 -26.96 14.19
CA GLU A 559 4.88 -26.50 12.95
C GLU A 559 3.40 -26.91 12.90
N THR A 560 3.09 -28.13 13.34
CA THR A 560 1.70 -28.62 13.42
C THR A 560 0.91 -27.82 14.45
N ALA A 561 1.45 -27.62 15.65
CA ALA A 561 0.81 -26.81 16.69
C ALA A 561 0.61 -25.34 16.26
N LEU A 562 1.57 -24.76 15.54
CA LEU A 562 1.46 -23.41 14.97
C LEU A 562 0.35 -23.34 13.92
N LYS A 563 0.24 -24.35 13.06
CA LYS A 563 -0.83 -24.45 12.06
C LYS A 563 -2.20 -24.55 12.72
N GLU A 564 -2.36 -25.42 13.71
CA GLU A 564 -3.60 -25.55 14.49
C GLU A 564 -3.97 -24.26 15.22
N ALA A 565 -2.99 -23.57 15.83
CA ALA A 565 -3.22 -22.28 16.47
C ALA A 565 -3.69 -21.21 15.48
N LYS A 566 -3.11 -21.16 14.27
CA LYS A 566 -3.55 -20.25 13.20
C LYS A 566 -4.97 -20.56 12.72
N GLU A 567 -5.30 -21.83 12.53
CA GLU A 567 -6.66 -22.25 12.14
C GLU A 567 -7.68 -21.97 13.24
N ASN A 568 -7.33 -22.19 14.52
CA ASN A 568 -8.18 -21.85 15.66
C ASN A 568 -8.46 -20.34 15.69
N ALA A 569 -7.41 -19.51 15.58
CA ALA A 569 -7.55 -18.05 15.54
C ALA A 569 -8.37 -17.57 14.31
N ALA A 570 -8.25 -18.24 13.16
CA ALA A 570 -9.07 -17.96 11.99
C ALA A 570 -10.55 -18.34 12.22
N ARG A 571 -10.81 -19.48 12.85
CA ARG A 571 -12.18 -19.91 13.22
C ARG A 571 -12.82 -18.96 14.23
N ASP A 572 -12.06 -18.48 15.21
CA ASP A 572 -12.55 -17.51 16.19
C ASP A 572 -12.87 -16.16 15.52
N ARG A 573 -11.97 -15.65 14.67
CA ARG A 573 -12.25 -14.45 13.85
C ARG A 573 -13.54 -14.60 13.03
N LYS A 574 -13.77 -15.76 12.41
CA LYS A 574 -15.00 -16.03 11.66
C LYS A 574 -16.24 -16.02 12.57
N ARG A 575 -16.15 -16.57 13.80
CA ARG A 575 -17.24 -16.52 14.78
C ARG A 575 -17.54 -15.10 15.24
N TYR A 576 -16.50 -14.31 15.54
CA TYR A 576 -16.66 -12.90 15.89
C TYR A 576 -17.29 -12.10 14.75
N GLN A 577 -16.84 -12.33 13.51
CA GLN A 577 -17.43 -11.67 12.34
C GLN A 577 -18.92 -12.01 12.20
N GLN A 578 -19.29 -13.29 12.34
CA GLN A 578 -20.70 -13.70 12.30
C GLN A 578 -21.54 -13.06 13.41
N GLU A 579 -20.98 -12.90 14.61
CA GLU A 579 -21.69 -12.24 15.72
C GLU A 579 -21.83 -10.73 15.48
N VAL A 580 -20.80 -10.09 14.94
CA VAL A 580 -20.85 -8.68 14.50
C VAL A 580 -21.91 -8.49 13.41
N ASP A 581 -21.98 -9.38 12.43
CA ASP A 581 -22.98 -9.32 11.35
C ASP A 581 -24.40 -9.55 11.89
N ARG A 582 -24.60 -10.47 12.84
CA ARG A 582 -25.87 -10.62 13.55
C ARG A 582 -26.28 -9.37 14.32
N ILE A 583 -25.34 -8.71 14.99
CA ILE A 583 -25.59 -7.45 15.71
C ILE A 583 -25.95 -6.34 14.72
N LYS A 584 -25.24 -6.25 13.58
CA LYS A 584 -25.58 -5.31 12.50
C LYS A 584 -26.98 -5.57 11.96
N ASP A 585 -27.34 -6.81 11.65
CA ASP A 585 -28.68 -7.18 11.17
C ASP A 585 -29.78 -6.90 12.21
N ALA A 586 -29.49 -7.11 13.49
CA ALA A 586 -30.38 -6.78 14.59
C ALA A 586 -30.52 -5.26 14.83
N ALA A 587 -29.48 -4.48 14.53
CA ALA A 587 -29.48 -3.02 14.61
C ALA A 587 -30.13 -2.34 13.39
N ILE A 588 -30.06 -2.98 12.22
CA ILE A 588 -30.59 -2.45 10.93
C ILE A 588 -32.09 -2.78 10.75
N LYS A 589 -32.64 -3.75 11.49
CA LYS A 589 -34.10 -3.93 11.55
C LYS A 589 -34.76 -2.82 12.38
N PRO A 590 -35.63 -1.97 11.81
CA PRO A 590 -36.38 -1.00 12.60
C PRO A 590 -37.26 -1.73 13.62
N LYS A 591 -37.05 -1.41 14.90
CA LYS A 591 -37.91 -1.83 16.02
C LYS A 591 -39.31 -1.23 15.83
N ASN A 592 -40.13 -1.93 15.05
CA ASN A 592 -41.56 -1.76 15.07
C ASN A 592 -42.12 -2.78 16.06
N MET A 593 -42.11 -2.42 17.36
CA MET A 593 -42.83 -3.17 18.39
C MET A 593 -43.61 -2.19 19.25
N GLY A 594 -44.91 -2.14 18.97
CA GLY A 594 -45.90 -1.38 19.70
C GLY A 594 -46.09 -1.85 21.14
N ARG A 595 -46.56 -0.91 21.96
CA ARG A 595 -47.06 -1.06 23.33
C ARG A 595 -48.01 -2.25 23.54
N ARG A 596 -47.78 -3.00 24.62
CA ARG A 596 -48.70 -3.46 25.70
C ARG A 596 -47.96 -4.57 26.46
N GLY A 597 -48.03 -4.79 27.76
CA GLY A 597 -48.79 -4.26 28.89
C GLY A 597 -48.43 -5.16 30.10
N SER A 598 -48.47 -4.59 31.29
CA SER A 598 -48.30 -5.16 32.63
C SER A 598 -48.78 -6.61 32.87
N ALA A 599 -48.06 -7.39 33.70
CA ALA A 599 -48.62 -8.08 34.87
C ALA A 599 -47.57 -8.78 35.78
N GLN A 600 -47.69 -8.43 37.05
CA GLN A 600 -47.29 -9.00 38.35
C GLN A 600 -47.19 -10.54 38.58
N ILE A 601 -46.35 -10.85 39.59
CA ILE A 601 -46.46 -11.85 40.69
C ILE A 601 -46.16 -13.34 40.41
N GLY A 602 -45.30 -13.92 41.27
CA GLY A 602 -45.36 -15.34 41.63
C GLY A 602 -44.07 -15.95 42.19
N ARG A 603 -43.89 -15.95 43.52
CA ARG A 603 -42.92 -16.79 44.25
C ARG A 603 -43.37 -18.26 44.29
N SER A 604 -42.43 -19.21 44.18
CA SER A 604 -42.32 -20.48 44.95
C SER A 604 -41.10 -21.27 44.41
N CYS A 605 -40.01 -21.49 45.16
CA CYS A 605 -39.78 -22.48 46.23
C CYS A 605 -40.13 -23.95 45.88
N GLY A 606 -39.12 -24.83 46.00
CA GLY A 606 -39.16 -26.30 45.94
C GLY A 606 -38.06 -26.84 45.01
N ARG A 607 -36.82 -27.15 45.45
CA ARG A 607 -36.32 -28.20 46.37
C ARG A 607 -36.41 -29.63 45.78
N ASP A 608 -35.28 -30.33 45.94
CA ASP A 608 -34.92 -31.74 45.65
C ASP A 608 -34.48 -32.03 44.21
N GLY A 609 -33.37 -32.72 43.92
CA GLY A 609 -32.35 -33.38 44.75
C GLY A 609 -31.48 -34.29 43.86
N GLY A 610 -30.17 -34.38 44.16
CA GLY A 610 -29.23 -35.43 43.71
C GLY A 610 -28.63 -35.26 42.30
N SER A 611 -27.40 -35.63 41.96
CA SER A 611 -26.12 -35.86 42.66
C SER A 611 -25.09 -36.29 41.60
N ALA A 612 -23.79 -36.04 41.87
CA ALA A 612 -22.58 -36.64 41.27
C ALA A 612 -22.10 -36.06 39.91
N SER A 613 -21.10 -35.17 39.88
CA SER A 613 -19.62 -35.38 39.95
C SER A 613 -19.01 -35.66 38.57
N ALA A 614 -17.86 -35.15 38.14
CA ALA A 614 -16.89 -34.19 38.65
C ALA A 614 -15.99 -33.80 37.44
N SER A 615 -15.51 -32.56 37.38
CA SER A 615 -14.32 -32.25 36.59
C SER A 615 -13.53 -31.13 37.26
N THR A 616 -12.29 -31.47 37.61
CA THR A 616 -11.33 -30.72 38.40
C THR A 616 -10.61 -29.70 37.53
N ALA A 617 -10.49 -28.47 38.02
CA ALA A 617 -9.56 -27.46 37.51
C ALA A 617 -8.48 -27.19 38.58
N PRO A 618 -7.23 -26.90 38.20
CA PRO A 618 -6.28 -26.31 39.12
C PRO A 618 -6.01 -24.83 38.81
N THR A 619 -6.19 -24.05 39.86
CA THR A 619 -5.61 -22.73 40.15
C THR A 619 -4.10 -22.78 40.38
N SER A 620 -3.37 -21.73 39.97
CA SER A 620 -2.42 -20.88 40.75
C SER A 620 -1.64 -20.02 39.74
N SER A 621 -1.02 -18.88 40.02
CA SER A 621 -0.98 -17.92 41.12
C SER A 621 -0.11 -16.77 40.61
N ARG A 622 -0.56 -15.53 40.87
CA ARG A 622 0.10 -14.26 40.55
C ARG A 622 1.12 -13.93 41.63
N THR A 623 2.37 -13.61 41.28
CA THR A 623 3.35 -13.00 42.19
C THR A 623 3.98 -11.76 41.58
N THR A 624 4.12 -10.76 42.44
CA THR A 624 4.48 -9.36 42.23
C THR A 624 5.99 -9.12 42.19
N SER A 625 6.33 -7.99 41.58
CA SER A 625 7.65 -7.37 41.40
C SER A 625 8.41 -7.07 42.69
N THR A 626 9.75 -7.10 42.60
CA THR A 626 10.68 -6.28 43.39
C THR A 626 11.93 -5.94 42.57
N GLU A 627 12.35 -4.68 42.66
CA GLU A 627 13.56 -4.08 42.11
C GLU A 627 14.84 -4.56 42.84
N ALA A 628 15.97 -4.66 42.12
CA ALA A 628 17.30 -4.38 42.66
C ALA A 628 18.32 -4.15 41.52
N ARG A 629 19.28 -3.28 41.80
CA ARG A 629 20.27 -2.60 40.94
C ARG A 629 21.66 -3.24 41.14
N GLU A 630 22.57 -3.02 40.19
CA GLU A 630 24.02 -3.39 40.19
C GLU A 630 24.31 -4.92 40.11
N GLU A 631 25.30 -5.44 39.37
CA GLU A 631 26.70 -5.02 39.30
C GLU A 631 27.41 -5.58 38.03
N GLU A 632 28.51 -4.90 37.71
CA GLU A 632 29.53 -5.10 36.68
C GLU A 632 30.25 -6.48 36.69
N ARG A 633 30.58 -7.05 35.50
CA ARG A 633 31.91 -7.68 35.18
C ARG A 633 32.01 -8.37 33.80
N ARG A 634 32.83 -7.74 32.94
CA ARG A 634 33.93 -8.26 32.10
C ARG A 634 33.99 -9.75 31.62
N ARG A 635 34.11 -9.86 30.28
CA ARG A 635 35.13 -10.59 29.45
C ARG A 635 35.06 -12.12 29.31
N PRO A 636 35.75 -12.71 28.29
CA PRO A 636 36.62 -12.13 27.24
C PRO A 636 35.96 -11.92 25.88
#